data_AF-A0A1G5NWQ1-F1
#
_entry.id   AF-A0A1G5NWQ1-F1
#
_cell.length_a   1.000
_cell.length_b   1.000
_cell.length_c   1.000
_cell.angle_alpha   90.00
_cell.angle_beta   90.00
_cell.angle_gamma   90.00
#
_symmetry.space_group_name_H-M   'P 1'
#
loop_
_entity.id
_entity.type
_entity.pdbx_description
1 polymer ?
#
loop_
_entity_poly.entity_id
_entity_poly.type
_entity_poly.pdbx_seq_one_letter_code
_entity_poly.pdbx_strand_id
1 'polypeptide(L)'
;MRETLAGPRVLLRRLREVMAEPIGAQDRLDKIVRLIAANMVTEVCSVYILRADGALELFATEGLKASAVHRATLRVGRGLVGLIAAEARPLNLPDAQKHPAFAYLPETGEEIYNSFLGVPVLRAGRTLGVLVVQNRAHRSYTEEEVEALQTTAMVLAEMFAAGEIEDLATPGADLDLNRPFRLEGAAFSEGIGLGKVLLHEPRVVVTQLIAEDVDHELVRLDEAMRSLRLSVDDLLARGVEAGQGEHRDILEAYRMFAQDQGWVRRLREAVAAGLTAEAAVEKVQSDMRARLARSADPYLRDRLHDLDDLGNRLLRTLMGRPHGPGSAQMPADAVVVARNMGAAELLDYDRDKLRGLVLEDGAPTNHVAIVARALGIATVGQVENVVALAESGDPVIVDGETGEVHLRPPGDIELAYVDKVRFRARRQEQFRRLRDTPASTKDGVDVSLMINAGLMMDLPHLQESGASGIGLFRTELQFMIASSFPRLGEQEGFYRDVMEGAGDKPVTFRSLDVGGDKVLPYIRTHPEENPALGWRAIRLGLDRPALLKTQIRALLKAAAGRTLRLMFPMVTEVSEFERAAQIVRNEEAHLRRHDHPTADKVELGAMLEVPSLLWQLDELLAKVDFLSVGSNDLFQFLMASDRGSTRLAGRFDALSPAFLRPLRKVAHRARDMGKPVSVCGEIAGRPLEAMALLALGYRSLSMAPSSIGPIKAMILELRLEPLAERLNAMLDEDVSASELRTELRAWANIERIPV
;
A
#
# COMPACT_ATOMS: atom_id res chain seq x y z
N MET A 1 -34.64 50.19 -17.01
CA MET A 1 -34.77 48.82 -16.47
C MET A 1 -34.70 47.87 -17.65
N ARG A 2 -33.51 47.33 -17.94
CA ARG A 2 -33.30 46.28 -18.94
C ARG A 2 -33.17 44.96 -18.19
N GLU A 3 -33.78 43.94 -18.77
CA GLU A 3 -33.93 42.57 -18.26
C GLU A 3 -32.60 41.96 -17.80
N THR A 4 -32.73 41.20 -16.71
CA THR A 4 -31.74 40.34 -16.07
C THR A 4 -30.87 39.59 -17.08
N LEU A 5 -29.55 39.75 -16.97
CA LEU A 5 -28.56 38.82 -17.50
C LEU A 5 -29.04 37.39 -17.26
N ALA A 6 -29.20 36.61 -18.32
CA ALA A 6 -29.43 35.18 -18.21
C ALA A 6 -28.21 34.59 -17.50
N GLY A 7 -28.33 34.31 -16.20
CA GLY A 7 -27.20 33.97 -15.35
C GLY A 7 -26.51 32.64 -15.70
N PRO A 8 -25.44 32.27 -14.96
CA PRO A 8 -24.65 31.04 -15.14
C PRO A 8 -25.50 29.75 -15.30
N ARG A 9 -26.65 29.71 -14.64
CA ARG A 9 -27.61 28.60 -14.64
C ARG A 9 -28.24 28.33 -16.02
N VAL A 10 -28.47 29.37 -16.82
CA VAL A 10 -29.05 29.22 -18.17
C VAL A 10 -28.01 28.63 -19.12
N LEU A 11 -26.75 29.07 -19.01
CA LEU A 11 -25.63 28.54 -19.78
C LEU A 11 -25.44 27.04 -19.51
N LEU A 12 -25.36 26.63 -18.24
CA LEU A 12 -25.21 25.22 -17.87
C LEU A 12 -26.38 24.36 -18.35
N ARG A 13 -27.63 24.82 -18.19
CA ARG A 13 -28.79 24.07 -18.67
C ARG A 13 -28.72 23.82 -20.18
N ARG A 14 -28.35 24.82 -20.97
CA ARG A 14 -28.21 24.66 -22.44
C ARG A 14 -27.01 23.81 -22.82
N LEU A 15 -25.90 23.88 -22.06
CA LEU A 15 -24.77 22.96 -22.23
C LEU A 15 -25.21 21.51 -22.02
N ARG A 16 -26.03 21.23 -21.00
CA ARG A 16 -26.61 19.89 -20.77
C ARG A 16 -27.40 19.39 -21.98
N GLU A 17 -28.23 20.25 -22.56
CA GLU A 17 -29.03 19.92 -23.74
C GLU A 17 -28.12 19.56 -24.91
N VAL A 18 -27.08 20.36 -25.18
CA VAL A 18 -26.10 20.09 -26.25
C VAL A 18 -25.29 18.81 -25.96
N MET A 19 -24.96 18.51 -24.71
CA MET A 19 -24.27 17.27 -24.34
C MET A 19 -25.14 16.01 -24.49
N ALA A 20 -26.46 16.14 -24.36
CA ALA A 20 -27.39 15.04 -24.53
C ALA A 20 -27.73 14.76 -26.02
N GLU A 21 -27.38 15.66 -26.94
CA GLU A 21 -27.65 15.48 -28.37
C GLU A 21 -26.76 14.37 -28.99
N PRO A 22 -27.31 13.54 -29.90
CA PRO A 22 -26.56 12.48 -30.58
C PRO A 22 -25.79 13.05 -31.79
N ILE A 23 -24.80 13.90 -31.53
CA ILE A 23 -23.94 14.53 -32.54
C ILE A 23 -22.47 14.16 -32.33
N GLY A 24 -21.64 14.27 -33.38
CA GLY A 24 -20.21 14.01 -33.28
C GLY A 24 -19.50 15.01 -32.35
N ALA A 25 -18.36 14.60 -31.79
CA ALA A 25 -17.66 15.38 -30.78
C ALA A 25 -17.19 16.77 -31.29
N GLN A 26 -16.76 16.89 -32.55
CA GLN A 26 -16.38 18.19 -33.14
C GLN A 26 -17.58 19.13 -33.26
N ASP A 27 -18.70 18.63 -33.80
CA ASP A 27 -19.94 19.40 -33.92
C ASP A 27 -20.47 19.83 -32.54
N ARG A 28 -20.26 18.99 -31.52
CA ARG A 28 -20.58 19.30 -30.13
C ARG A 28 -19.71 20.45 -29.60
N LEU A 29 -18.39 20.39 -29.79
CA LEU A 29 -17.48 21.47 -29.40
C LEU A 29 -17.83 22.80 -30.09
N ASP A 30 -18.11 22.76 -31.40
CA ASP A 30 -18.49 23.93 -32.18
C ASP A 30 -19.81 24.57 -31.69
N LYS A 31 -20.80 23.75 -31.32
CA LYS A 31 -22.02 24.24 -30.67
C LYS A 31 -21.76 24.83 -29.29
N ILE A 32 -20.89 24.22 -28.50
CA ILE A 32 -20.55 24.69 -27.15
C ILE A 32 -19.89 26.06 -27.21
N VAL A 33 -18.88 26.28 -28.07
CA VAL A 33 -18.21 27.59 -28.18
C VAL A 33 -19.17 28.70 -28.63
N ARG A 34 -20.10 28.41 -29.56
CA ARG A 34 -21.15 29.36 -29.97
C ARG A 34 -22.08 29.74 -28.83
N LEU A 35 -22.47 28.74 -28.05
CA LEU A 35 -23.39 28.89 -26.94
C LEU A 35 -22.74 29.68 -25.79
N ILE A 36 -21.45 29.47 -25.52
CA ILE A 36 -20.69 30.27 -24.56
C ILE A 36 -20.58 31.72 -25.04
N ALA A 37 -20.18 31.94 -26.29
CA ALA A 37 -20.06 33.28 -26.87
C ALA A 37 -21.37 34.07 -26.79
N ALA A 38 -22.50 33.43 -27.13
CA ALA A 38 -23.82 34.05 -27.08
C ALA A 38 -24.27 34.40 -25.66
N ASN A 39 -24.05 33.52 -24.67
CA ASN A 39 -24.47 33.76 -23.29
C ASN A 39 -23.59 34.79 -22.57
N MET A 40 -22.27 34.79 -22.82
CA MET A 40 -21.34 35.75 -22.20
C MET A 40 -21.27 37.09 -22.95
N VAL A 41 -21.97 37.20 -24.08
CA VAL A 41 -21.96 38.37 -24.97
C VAL A 41 -20.52 38.69 -25.40
N THR A 42 -19.79 37.65 -25.82
CA THR A 42 -18.42 37.75 -26.31
C THR A 42 -18.38 37.56 -27.82
N GLU A 43 -17.42 38.22 -28.48
CA GLU A 43 -17.25 38.10 -29.94
C GLU A 43 -16.41 36.88 -30.31
N VAL A 44 -15.61 36.38 -29.36
CA VAL A 44 -14.82 35.16 -29.52
C VAL A 44 -15.08 34.19 -28.36
N CYS A 45 -15.15 32.90 -28.68
CA CYS A 45 -14.96 31.80 -27.75
C CYS A 45 -14.13 30.70 -28.42
N SER A 46 -13.08 30.21 -27.75
CA SER A 46 -12.13 29.24 -28.31
C SER A 46 -11.73 28.20 -27.27
N VAL A 47 -11.58 26.95 -27.71
CA VAL A 47 -11.14 25.82 -26.87
C VAL A 47 -9.82 25.28 -27.41
N TYR A 48 -8.80 25.29 -26.55
CA TYR A 48 -7.50 24.68 -26.80
C TYR A 48 -7.35 23.41 -25.96
N ILE A 49 -6.87 22.33 -26.56
CA ILE A 49 -6.67 21.03 -25.88
C ILE A 49 -5.18 20.68 -25.86
N LEU A 50 -4.73 20.16 -24.73
CA LEU A 50 -3.35 19.74 -24.51
C LEU A 50 -3.12 18.33 -25.07
N ARG A 51 -2.15 18.21 -25.97
CA ARG A 51 -1.69 16.96 -26.59
C ARG A 51 -0.59 16.29 -25.76
N ALA A 52 -0.36 14.98 -25.95
CA ALA A 52 0.70 14.26 -25.25
C ALA A 52 2.13 14.77 -25.55
N ASP A 53 2.35 15.44 -26.68
CA ASP A 53 3.62 16.09 -27.01
C ASP A 53 3.83 17.45 -26.28
N GLY A 54 2.88 17.86 -25.44
CA GLY A 54 2.91 19.10 -24.67
C GLY A 54 2.50 20.35 -25.46
N ALA A 55 1.93 20.20 -26.66
CA ALA A 55 1.36 21.30 -27.43
C ALA A 55 -0.13 21.50 -27.11
N LEU A 56 -0.55 22.76 -27.02
CA LEU A 56 -1.96 23.18 -26.99
C LEU A 56 -2.40 23.48 -28.42
N GLU A 57 -3.41 22.76 -28.88
CA GLU A 57 -3.97 22.90 -30.23
C GLU A 57 -5.38 23.51 -30.15
N LEU A 58 -5.71 24.39 -31.09
CA LEU A 58 -7.06 24.97 -31.20
C LEU A 58 -8.03 23.95 -31.82
N PHE A 59 -8.99 23.46 -31.03
CA PHE A 59 -9.96 22.45 -31.47
C PHE A 59 -11.30 23.04 -31.90
N ALA A 60 -11.75 24.16 -31.33
CA ALA A 60 -13.00 24.80 -31.73
C ALA A 60 -12.93 26.31 -31.47
N THR A 61 -13.61 27.09 -32.31
CA THR A 61 -13.71 28.54 -32.14
C THR A 61 -14.98 29.11 -32.77
N GLU A 62 -15.55 30.11 -32.12
CA GLU A 62 -16.50 31.07 -32.69
C GLU A 62 -15.79 32.44 -32.71
N GLY A 63 -15.80 33.13 -33.85
CA GLY A 63 -15.24 34.49 -34.00
C GLY A 63 -13.81 34.60 -34.53
N LEU A 64 -12.93 33.63 -34.26
CA LEU A 64 -11.61 33.55 -34.93
C LEU A 64 -11.75 32.92 -36.34
N LYS A 65 -10.66 32.94 -37.12
CA LYS A 65 -10.63 32.29 -38.44
C LYS A 65 -10.85 30.78 -38.31
N ALA A 66 -11.92 30.26 -38.89
CA ALA A 66 -12.21 28.81 -38.90
C ALA A 66 -11.07 27.96 -39.49
N SER A 67 -10.27 28.51 -40.41
CA SER A 67 -9.08 27.84 -40.96
C SER A 67 -7.95 27.60 -39.95
N ALA A 68 -8.02 28.19 -38.75
CA ALA A 68 -7.03 28.02 -37.68
C ALA A 68 -7.29 26.78 -36.82
N VAL A 69 -8.50 26.22 -36.86
CA VAL A 69 -8.85 24.98 -36.15
C VAL A 69 -7.97 23.83 -36.66
N HIS A 70 -7.40 23.05 -35.74
CA HIS A 70 -6.39 22.02 -35.98
C HIS A 70 -5.08 22.47 -36.65
N ARG A 71 -4.81 23.78 -36.71
CA ARG A 71 -3.56 24.33 -37.27
C ARG A 71 -2.81 25.21 -36.29
N ALA A 72 -3.52 26.05 -35.54
CA ALA A 72 -2.93 26.90 -34.54
C ALA A 72 -2.50 26.06 -33.33
N THR A 73 -1.19 26.04 -33.06
CA THR A 73 -0.61 25.32 -31.92
C THR A 73 0.37 26.20 -31.14
N LEU A 74 0.42 26.00 -29.83
CA LEU A 74 1.32 26.72 -28.93
C LEU A 74 1.81 25.80 -27.81
N ARG A 75 3.06 25.97 -27.36
CA ARG A 75 3.58 25.17 -26.25
C ARG A 75 3.08 25.70 -24.90
N VAL A 76 2.97 24.81 -23.92
CA VAL A 76 2.78 25.19 -22.51
C VAL A 76 3.84 26.22 -22.10
N GLY A 77 3.40 27.29 -21.43
CA GLY A 77 4.22 28.44 -21.02
C GLY A 77 4.42 29.53 -22.08
N ARG A 78 3.95 29.35 -23.31
CA ARG A 78 4.04 30.35 -24.39
C ARG A 78 2.69 30.96 -24.73
N GLY A 79 2.62 32.30 -24.80
CA GLY A 79 1.36 33.00 -25.03
C GLY A 79 0.49 33.03 -23.77
N LEU A 80 -0.62 33.80 -23.81
CA LEU A 80 -1.56 33.85 -22.68
C LEU A 80 -2.21 32.49 -22.42
N VAL A 81 -2.54 31.76 -23.49
CA VAL A 81 -3.11 30.41 -23.42
C VAL A 81 -2.10 29.43 -22.82
N GLY A 82 -0.84 29.45 -23.27
CA GLY A 82 0.20 28.59 -22.71
C GLY A 82 0.53 28.95 -21.25
N LEU A 83 0.45 30.23 -20.87
CA LEU A 83 0.61 30.67 -19.48
C LEU A 83 -0.51 30.12 -18.60
N ILE A 84 -1.78 30.22 -19.02
CA ILE A 84 -2.90 29.65 -18.27
C ILE A 84 -2.73 28.13 -18.08
N ALA A 85 -2.28 27.41 -19.12
CA ALA A 85 -2.02 25.98 -18.98
C ALA A 85 -0.87 25.68 -18.00
N ALA A 86 0.18 26.50 -18.06
CA ALA A 86 1.38 26.40 -17.21
C ALA A 86 1.15 26.83 -15.76
N GLU A 87 0.14 27.67 -15.48
CA GLU A 87 -0.19 28.13 -14.13
C GLU A 87 -1.46 27.50 -13.55
N ALA A 88 -2.33 26.93 -14.39
CA ALA A 88 -3.69 26.48 -14.06
C ALA A 88 -4.48 27.54 -13.28
N ARG A 89 -4.39 28.80 -13.73
CA ARG A 89 -5.13 29.92 -13.15
C ARG A 89 -5.86 30.70 -14.23
N PRO A 90 -7.07 31.20 -13.96
CA PRO A 90 -7.73 32.15 -14.82
C PRO A 90 -6.89 33.40 -15.04
N LEU A 91 -6.98 33.97 -16.24
CA LEU A 91 -6.37 35.25 -16.58
C LEU A 91 -7.44 36.14 -17.21
N ASN A 92 -7.73 37.27 -16.54
CA ASN A 92 -8.74 38.25 -16.94
C ASN A 92 -8.06 39.60 -17.19
N LEU A 93 -7.98 40.02 -18.45
CA LEU A 93 -7.24 41.20 -18.88
C LEU A 93 -8.14 42.11 -19.73
N PRO A 94 -8.21 43.42 -19.42
CA PRO A 94 -8.90 44.39 -20.27
C PRO A 94 -8.16 44.70 -21.57
N ASP A 95 -6.85 44.40 -21.61
CA ASP A 95 -5.96 44.56 -22.76
C ASP A 95 -4.92 43.44 -22.78
N ALA A 96 -5.13 42.46 -23.63
CA ALA A 96 -4.29 41.27 -23.78
C ALA A 96 -2.93 41.59 -24.38
N GLN A 97 -2.86 42.54 -25.32
CA GLN A 97 -1.67 42.83 -26.12
C GLN A 97 -0.56 43.51 -25.29
N LYS A 98 -0.93 44.17 -24.19
CA LYS A 98 0.02 44.77 -23.25
C LYS A 98 0.66 43.77 -22.28
N HIS A 99 0.16 42.54 -22.20
CA HIS A 99 0.67 41.56 -21.25
C HIS A 99 2.02 40.99 -21.74
N PRO A 100 3.07 40.89 -20.88
CA PRO A 100 4.41 40.44 -21.30
C PRO A 100 4.45 39.04 -21.92
N ALA A 101 3.52 38.16 -21.52
CA ALA A 101 3.41 36.81 -22.05
C ALA A 101 2.55 36.71 -23.33
N PHE A 102 2.04 37.82 -23.88
CA PHE A 102 1.25 37.80 -25.10
C PHE A 102 2.10 37.29 -26.27
N ALA A 103 1.58 36.32 -27.01
CA ALA A 103 2.22 35.78 -28.20
C ALA A 103 1.21 35.79 -29.34
N TYR A 104 1.52 36.55 -30.39
CA TYR A 104 0.63 36.73 -31.53
C TYR A 104 0.66 35.52 -32.48
N LEU A 105 -0.53 35.01 -32.84
CA LEU A 105 -0.74 33.94 -33.82
C LEU A 105 -1.46 34.49 -35.07
N PRO A 106 -0.72 34.89 -36.14
CA PRO A 106 -1.29 35.52 -37.34
C PRO A 106 -2.39 34.70 -38.03
N GLU A 107 -2.31 33.38 -37.94
CA GLU A 107 -3.27 32.42 -38.49
C GLU A 107 -4.66 32.50 -37.85
N THR A 108 -4.79 33.03 -36.63
CA THR A 108 -6.04 33.12 -35.88
C THR A 108 -6.88 34.36 -36.21
N GLY A 109 -6.24 35.46 -36.61
CA GLY A 109 -6.92 36.74 -36.82
C GLY A 109 -7.29 37.48 -35.52
N GLU A 110 -6.57 37.22 -34.43
CA GLU A 110 -6.90 37.73 -33.10
C GLU A 110 -6.57 39.23 -32.87
N GLU A 111 -5.90 39.91 -33.82
CA GLU A 111 -5.33 41.26 -33.67
C GLU A 111 -6.34 42.37 -33.37
N ILE A 112 -7.60 42.15 -33.72
CA ILE A 112 -8.69 43.12 -33.53
C ILE A 112 -9.33 43.05 -32.13
N TYR A 113 -9.01 42.03 -31.34
CA TYR A 113 -9.57 41.83 -30.00
C TYR A 113 -8.62 42.38 -28.92
N ASN A 114 -9.21 43.08 -27.95
CA ASN A 114 -8.46 43.78 -26.91
C ASN A 114 -8.57 43.06 -25.56
N SER A 115 -9.78 42.77 -25.09
CA SER A 115 -9.96 42.08 -23.81
C SER A 115 -9.88 40.55 -23.95
N PHE A 116 -9.41 39.90 -22.89
CA PHE A 116 -9.14 38.47 -22.84
C PHE A 116 -9.54 37.91 -21.48
N LEU A 117 -10.35 36.86 -21.49
CA LEU A 117 -10.57 36.01 -20.34
C LEU A 117 -10.27 34.57 -20.75
N GLY A 118 -9.29 33.95 -20.11
CA GLY A 118 -8.99 32.54 -20.29
C GLY A 118 -9.05 31.79 -18.97
N VAL A 119 -9.58 30.57 -18.99
CA VAL A 119 -9.68 29.67 -17.84
C VAL A 119 -9.12 28.29 -18.20
N PRO A 120 -8.44 27.61 -17.27
CA PRO A 120 -7.94 26.27 -17.52
C PRO A 120 -9.09 25.27 -17.52
N VAL A 121 -9.02 24.28 -18.41
CA VAL A 121 -9.87 23.08 -18.38
C VAL A 121 -9.14 22.06 -17.50
N LEU A 122 -9.65 21.82 -16.30
CA LEU A 122 -8.98 21.02 -15.27
C LEU A 122 -9.77 19.75 -14.97
N ARG A 123 -9.04 18.63 -14.84
CA ARG A 123 -9.58 17.37 -14.31
C ARG A 123 -8.61 16.77 -13.31
N ALA A 124 -9.10 16.43 -12.13
CA ALA A 124 -8.29 15.89 -11.04
C ALA A 124 -6.99 16.69 -10.78
N GLY A 125 -7.00 18.02 -10.95
CA GLY A 125 -5.85 18.91 -10.80
C GLY A 125 -4.85 18.95 -11.97
N ARG A 126 -5.07 18.17 -13.04
CA ARG A 126 -4.29 18.22 -14.29
C ARG A 126 -4.95 19.16 -15.29
N THR A 127 -4.15 19.92 -16.03
CA THR A 127 -4.62 20.76 -17.13
C THR A 127 -4.83 19.91 -18.38
N LEU A 128 -6.08 19.80 -18.84
CA LEU A 128 -6.43 19.15 -20.11
C LEU A 128 -6.46 20.14 -21.29
N GLY A 129 -6.61 21.43 -21.01
CA GLY A 129 -6.75 22.45 -22.04
C GLY A 129 -7.01 23.84 -21.46
N VAL A 130 -7.42 24.78 -22.32
CA VAL A 130 -7.73 26.16 -21.97
C VAL A 130 -8.94 26.64 -22.77
N LEU A 131 -9.92 27.22 -22.08
CA LEU A 131 -11.10 27.86 -22.67
C LEU A 131 -10.92 29.38 -22.62
N VAL A 132 -11.14 30.06 -23.74
CA VAL A 132 -10.82 31.48 -23.93
C VAL A 132 -12.02 32.23 -24.50
N VAL A 133 -12.28 33.44 -24.02
CA VAL A 133 -13.23 34.40 -24.61
C VAL A 133 -12.60 35.79 -24.77
N GLN A 134 -12.96 36.50 -25.83
CA GLN A 134 -12.40 37.83 -26.16
C GLN A 134 -13.46 38.81 -26.68
N ASN A 135 -13.19 40.11 -26.53
CA ASN A 135 -13.97 41.20 -27.13
C ASN A 135 -13.06 42.28 -27.74
N ARG A 136 -13.55 42.97 -28.75
CA ARG A 136 -12.94 44.18 -29.34
C ARG A 136 -12.95 45.35 -28.36
N ALA A 137 -13.95 45.44 -27.49
CA ALA A 137 -13.97 46.44 -26.43
C ALA A 137 -12.93 46.12 -25.34
N HIS A 138 -12.37 47.16 -24.73
CA HIS A 138 -11.60 47.02 -23.50
C HIS A 138 -12.58 46.78 -22.35
N ARG A 139 -12.78 45.50 -22.01
CA ARG A 139 -13.72 45.02 -20.99
C ARG A 139 -12.95 44.25 -19.94
N SER A 140 -13.21 44.54 -18.67
CA SER A 140 -12.86 43.64 -17.57
C SER A 140 -14.06 42.78 -17.25
N TYR A 141 -13.91 41.46 -17.28
CA TYR A 141 -14.98 40.55 -16.89
C TYR A 141 -15.17 40.59 -15.37
N THR A 142 -16.40 40.47 -14.92
CA THR A 142 -16.76 40.39 -13.50
C THR A 142 -16.38 39.04 -12.90
N GLU A 143 -16.28 38.95 -11.56
CA GLU A 143 -15.98 37.68 -10.90
C GLU A 143 -17.03 36.59 -11.20
N GLU A 144 -18.31 36.98 -11.30
CA GLU A 144 -19.41 36.06 -11.67
C GLU A 144 -19.23 35.49 -13.09
N GLU A 145 -18.74 36.30 -14.04
CA GLU A 145 -18.46 35.86 -15.42
C GLU A 145 -17.25 34.93 -15.50
N VAL A 146 -16.21 35.21 -14.71
CA VAL A 146 -15.03 34.34 -14.59
C VAL A 146 -15.45 32.98 -14.04
N GLU A 147 -16.25 32.96 -12.98
CA GLU A 147 -16.72 31.74 -12.34
C GLU A 147 -17.65 30.92 -13.26
N ALA A 148 -18.53 31.59 -14.01
CA ALA A 148 -19.38 30.93 -15.00
C ALA A 148 -18.56 30.22 -16.09
N LEU A 149 -17.51 30.88 -16.59
CA LEU A 149 -16.62 30.29 -17.59
C LEU A 149 -15.79 29.13 -17.02
N GLN A 150 -15.29 29.24 -15.78
CA GLN A 150 -14.61 28.14 -15.10
C GLN A 150 -15.52 26.93 -14.89
N THR A 151 -16.78 27.15 -14.51
CA THR A 151 -17.77 26.08 -14.33
C THR A 151 -18.06 25.38 -15.65
N THR A 152 -18.13 26.14 -16.73
CA THR A 152 -18.26 25.61 -18.09
C THR A 152 -17.03 24.80 -18.51
N ALA A 153 -15.83 25.28 -18.20
CA ALA A 153 -14.58 24.57 -18.48
C ALA A 153 -14.50 23.23 -17.74
N MET A 154 -15.02 23.14 -16.51
CA MET A 154 -15.10 21.87 -15.79
C MET A 154 -16.02 20.86 -16.49
N VAL A 155 -17.19 21.29 -16.97
CA VAL A 155 -18.11 20.41 -17.72
C VAL A 155 -17.46 19.91 -19.01
N LEU A 156 -16.69 20.77 -19.70
CA LEU A 156 -15.89 20.38 -20.86
C LEU A 156 -14.81 19.35 -20.49
N ALA A 157 -14.17 19.47 -19.31
CA ALA A 157 -13.15 18.53 -18.87
C ALA A 157 -13.69 17.09 -18.74
N GLU A 158 -14.92 16.93 -18.24
CA GLU A 158 -15.56 15.61 -18.15
C GLU A 158 -15.97 15.05 -19.51
N MET A 159 -16.40 15.92 -20.44
CA MET A 159 -16.62 15.52 -21.84
C MET A 159 -15.34 14.96 -22.47
N PHE A 160 -14.20 15.58 -22.21
CA PHE A 160 -12.91 15.16 -22.77
C PHE A 160 -12.51 13.78 -22.23
N ALA A 161 -12.82 13.51 -20.97
CA ALA A 161 -12.51 12.26 -20.29
C ALA A 161 -13.43 11.09 -20.65
N ALA A 162 -14.65 11.36 -21.12
CA ALA A 162 -15.60 10.32 -21.54
C ALA A 162 -15.23 9.64 -22.88
N GLY A 163 -14.04 9.93 -23.43
CA GLY A 163 -13.54 9.33 -24.67
C GLY A 163 -14.06 9.97 -25.95
N GLU A 164 -14.95 10.99 -25.88
CA GLU A 164 -15.54 11.61 -27.08
C GLU A 164 -14.50 12.29 -28.00
N ILE A 165 -13.32 12.67 -27.48
CA ILE A 165 -12.28 13.38 -28.24
C ILE A 165 -11.23 12.44 -28.84
N GLU A 166 -11.15 11.18 -28.39
CA GLU A 166 -10.20 10.22 -28.96
C GLU A 166 -10.45 10.00 -30.46
N ASP A 167 -11.71 10.10 -30.90
CA ASP A 167 -12.11 10.02 -32.32
C ASP A 167 -11.70 11.25 -33.16
N LEU A 168 -11.30 12.36 -32.52
CA LEU A 168 -10.94 13.63 -33.19
C LEU A 168 -9.43 13.78 -33.37
N ALA A 169 -8.62 12.96 -32.72
CA ALA A 169 -7.16 13.05 -32.77
C ALA A 169 -6.62 12.39 -34.06
N THR A 170 -5.75 13.09 -34.80
CA THR A 170 -4.97 12.47 -35.89
C THR A 170 -4.09 11.33 -35.35
N PRO A 171 -3.87 10.25 -36.12
CA PRO A 171 -3.02 9.12 -35.70
C PRO A 171 -1.64 9.60 -35.21
N GLY A 172 -1.30 9.30 -33.95
CA GLY A 172 -0.06 9.75 -33.29
C GLY A 172 -0.20 10.92 -32.32
N ALA A 173 -1.42 11.43 -32.10
CA ALA A 173 -1.74 12.44 -31.08
C ALA A 173 -2.55 11.82 -29.92
N ASP A 174 -2.01 10.80 -29.27
CA ASP A 174 -2.64 10.22 -28.07
C ASP A 174 -2.86 11.30 -27.00
N LEU A 175 -4.01 11.25 -26.32
CA LEU A 175 -4.28 12.09 -25.16
C LEU A 175 -3.43 11.61 -23.97
N ASP A 176 -3.06 12.52 -23.07
CA ASP A 176 -2.19 12.28 -21.87
C ASP A 176 -2.81 11.35 -20.79
N LEU A 177 -3.86 10.61 -21.14
CA LEU A 177 -4.61 9.69 -20.28
C LEU A 177 -4.07 8.25 -20.35
N ASN A 178 -3.57 7.79 -21.51
CA ASN A 178 -3.12 6.40 -21.73
C ASN A 178 -1.60 6.19 -21.67
N ARG A 179 -0.86 7.13 -21.09
CA ARG A 179 0.60 7.05 -21.00
C ARG A 179 1.05 5.86 -20.12
N PRO A 180 2.06 5.08 -20.53
CA PRO A 180 2.72 4.10 -19.67
C PRO A 180 3.45 4.78 -18.51
N PHE A 181 3.31 4.24 -17.30
CA PHE A 181 4.04 4.71 -16.12
C PHE A 181 4.88 3.58 -15.53
N ARG A 182 6.15 3.90 -15.22
CA ARG A 182 6.99 3.10 -14.33
C ARG A 182 7.11 3.87 -13.03
N LEU A 183 6.63 3.26 -11.96
CA LEU A 183 6.64 3.79 -10.60
C LEU A 183 7.59 2.94 -9.76
N GLU A 184 8.29 3.59 -8.85
CA GLU A 184 9.21 2.95 -7.91
C GLU A 184 8.66 3.10 -6.49
N GLY A 185 8.85 2.06 -5.68
CA GLY A 185 8.46 2.02 -4.27
C GLY A 185 9.32 1.05 -3.49
N ALA A 186 8.87 0.70 -2.30
CA ALA A 186 9.52 -0.25 -1.42
C ALA A 186 8.91 -1.65 -1.54
N ALA A 187 9.76 -2.65 -1.75
CA ALA A 187 9.40 -4.06 -1.73
C ALA A 187 8.92 -4.50 -0.34
N PHE A 188 7.65 -4.84 -0.19
CA PHE A 188 7.06 -5.31 1.07
C PHE A 188 6.88 -6.82 1.10
N SER A 189 6.53 -7.43 -0.03
CA SER A 189 6.38 -8.88 -0.17
C SER A 189 6.86 -9.31 -1.56
N GLU A 190 7.78 -10.25 -1.59
CA GLU A 190 8.36 -10.80 -2.82
C GLU A 190 7.29 -11.47 -3.70
N GLY A 191 7.46 -11.39 -5.02
CA GLY A 191 6.50 -11.95 -5.96
C GLY A 191 6.41 -11.10 -7.21
N ILE A 192 5.77 -11.66 -8.25
CA ILE A 192 5.41 -10.89 -9.43
C ILE A 192 3.90 -11.05 -9.64
N GLY A 193 3.19 -9.93 -9.57
CA GLY A 193 1.78 -9.83 -9.90
C GLY A 193 1.61 -9.31 -11.31
N LEU A 194 0.94 -10.08 -12.17
CA LEU A 194 0.49 -9.65 -13.50
C LEU A 194 -1.03 -9.60 -13.46
N GLY A 195 -1.64 -8.50 -13.87
CA GLY A 195 -3.08 -8.41 -13.82
C GLY A 195 -3.67 -7.05 -14.16
N LYS A 196 -4.86 -6.79 -13.63
CA LYS A 196 -5.61 -5.55 -13.81
C LYS A 196 -5.80 -4.81 -12.50
N VAL A 197 -5.66 -3.48 -12.55
CA VAL A 197 -5.90 -2.61 -11.39
C VAL A 197 -7.33 -2.78 -10.90
N LEU A 198 -7.46 -3.02 -9.60
CA LEU A 198 -8.69 -2.88 -8.83
C LEU A 198 -8.44 -1.84 -7.75
N LEU A 199 -9.05 -0.66 -7.88
CA LEU A 199 -8.95 0.35 -6.84
C LEU A 199 -9.73 -0.13 -5.60
N HIS A 200 -9.05 -0.24 -4.45
CA HIS A 200 -9.71 -0.63 -3.19
C HIS A 200 -10.85 0.31 -2.86
N GLU A 201 -10.58 1.60 -3.05
CA GLU A 201 -11.55 2.67 -2.95
C GLU A 201 -11.66 3.35 -4.32
N PRO A 202 -12.59 2.93 -5.19
CA PRO A 202 -12.74 3.53 -6.49
C PRO A 202 -13.14 5.00 -6.35
N ARG A 203 -12.64 5.83 -7.28
CA ARG A 203 -13.05 7.24 -7.36
C ARG A 203 -14.56 7.34 -7.43
N VAL A 204 -15.12 8.28 -6.67
CA VAL A 204 -16.51 8.67 -6.82
C VAL A 204 -16.64 9.37 -8.17
N VAL A 205 -17.22 8.69 -9.16
CA VAL A 205 -17.52 9.28 -10.46
C VAL A 205 -18.82 10.07 -10.34
N VAL A 206 -18.73 11.39 -10.49
CA VAL A 206 -19.90 12.26 -10.54
C VAL A 206 -20.50 12.17 -11.94
N THR A 207 -21.58 11.39 -12.07
CA THR A 207 -22.24 11.15 -13.36
C THR A 207 -23.20 12.28 -13.75
N GLN A 208 -23.72 13.02 -12.78
CA GLN A 208 -24.65 14.12 -12.99
C GLN A 208 -24.04 15.42 -12.50
N LEU A 209 -23.58 16.26 -13.43
CA LEU A 209 -22.85 17.50 -13.10
C LEU A 209 -23.78 18.69 -12.83
N ILE A 210 -24.94 18.72 -13.48
CA ILE A 210 -25.82 19.89 -13.54
C ILE A 210 -27.10 19.62 -12.72
N ALA A 211 -27.38 20.52 -11.78
CA ALA A 211 -28.53 20.42 -10.88
C ALA A 211 -29.85 20.71 -11.60
N GLU A 212 -30.87 19.90 -11.29
CA GLU A 212 -32.26 20.17 -11.70
C GLU A 212 -32.95 21.13 -10.73
N ASP A 213 -32.70 20.96 -9.44
CA ASP A 213 -33.18 21.81 -8.36
C ASP A 213 -32.02 22.19 -7.46
N VAL A 214 -31.56 23.43 -7.61
CA VAL A 214 -30.43 23.98 -6.83
C VAL A 214 -30.79 24.15 -5.35
N ASP A 215 -32.03 24.47 -5.03
CA ASP A 215 -32.43 24.66 -3.63
C ASP A 215 -32.42 23.31 -2.90
N HIS A 216 -32.86 22.25 -3.58
CA HIS A 216 -32.71 20.88 -3.10
C HIS A 216 -31.24 20.45 -2.95
N GLU A 217 -30.39 20.74 -3.94
CA GLU A 217 -28.95 20.41 -3.88
C GLU A 217 -28.22 21.17 -2.74
N LEU A 218 -28.61 22.42 -2.45
CA LEU A 218 -28.08 23.16 -1.30
C LEU A 218 -28.45 22.49 0.03
N VAL A 219 -29.68 21.99 0.16
CA VAL A 219 -30.10 21.23 1.35
C VAL A 219 -29.32 19.92 1.47
N ARG A 220 -29.16 19.17 0.37
CA ARG A 220 -28.35 17.93 0.35
C ARG A 220 -26.90 18.18 0.78
N LEU A 221 -26.28 19.24 0.25
CA LEU A 221 -24.91 19.63 0.60
C LEU A 221 -24.80 19.96 2.09
N ASP A 222 -25.74 20.73 2.64
CA ASP A 222 -25.75 21.11 4.05
C ASP A 222 -25.94 19.91 5.00
N GLU A 223 -26.78 18.94 4.62
CA GLU A 223 -26.96 17.69 5.36
C GLU A 223 -25.71 16.80 5.32
N ALA A 224 -25.10 16.63 4.15
CA ALA A 224 -23.88 15.85 3.99
C ALA A 224 -22.70 16.47 4.77
N MET A 225 -22.57 17.80 4.75
CA MET A 225 -21.59 18.54 5.55
C MET A 225 -21.81 18.35 7.06
N ARG A 226 -23.08 18.31 7.51
CA ARG A 226 -23.41 18.03 8.92
C ARG A 226 -23.01 16.60 9.29
N SER A 227 -23.32 15.62 8.45
CA SER A 227 -22.94 14.22 8.66
C SER A 227 -21.42 14.03 8.68
N LEU A 228 -20.70 14.68 7.77
CA LEU A 228 -19.24 14.66 7.73
C LEU A 228 -18.63 15.22 9.02
N ARG A 229 -19.12 16.37 9.51
CA ARG A 229 -18.65 16.96 10.76
C ARG A 229 -18.89 16.04 11.96
N LEU A 230 -20.10 15.45 12.06
CA LEU A 230 -20.42 14.50 13.13
C LEU A 230 -19.52 13.25 13.06
N SER A 231 -19.24 12.75 11.85
CA SER A 231 -18.33 11.62 11.65
C SER A 231 -16.89 11.97 12.07
N VAL A 232 -16.40 13.16 11.73
CA VAL A 232 -15.06 13.62 12.13
C VAL A 232 -14.98 13.84 13.65
N ASP A 233 -16.02 14.42 14.25
CA ASP A 233 -16.09 14.62 15.70
C ASP A 233 -16.16 13.27 16.45
N ASP A 234 -16.90 12.27 15.95
CA ASP A 234 -16.92 10.90 16.51
C ASP A 234 -15.56 10.20 16.35
N LEU A 235 -14.91 10.34 15.19
CA LEU A 235 -13.55 9.82 14.97
C LEU A 235 -12.53 10.48 15.91
N LEU A 236 -12.64 11.78 16.16
CA LEU A 236 -11.80 12.49 17.13
C LEU A 236 -12.11 12.08 18.57
N ALA A 237 -13.39 11.91 18.92
CA ALA A 237 -13.79 11.44 20.25
C ALA A 237 -13.27 10.02 20.53
N ARG A 238 -13.29 9.14 19.52
CA ARG A 238 -12.67 7.80 19.57
C ARG A 238 -11.14 7.86 19.51
N GLY A 239 -10.58 8.80 18.76
CA GLY A 239 -9.14 9.04 18.63
C GLY A 239 -8.50 9.60 19.91
N VAL A 240 -9.24 10.37 20.71
CA VAL A 240 -8.85 10.80 22.07
C VAL A 240 -8.64 9.59 22.99
N GLU A 241 -9.33 8.47 22.76
CA GLU A 241 -9.12 7.23 23.51
C GLU A 241 -8.02 6.32 22.95
N ALA A 242 -7.56 6.56 21.71
CA ALA A 242 -6.62 5.71 20.98
C ALA A 242 -5.16 6.24 20.89
N GLY A 243 -4.87 7.44 21.40
CA GLY A 243 -3.50 7.89 21.70
C GLY A 243 -2.53 8.02 20.52
N GLN A 244 -3.01 8.16 19.29
CA GLN A 244 -2.17 8.32 18.10
C GLN A 244 -1.95 9.81 17.81
N GLY A 245 -0.79 10.36 18.16
CA GLY A 245 -0.45 11.78 17.96
C GLY A 245 -0.52 12.22 16.49
N GLU A 246 0.09 11.47 15.57
CA GLU A 246 0.07 11.81 14.13
C GLU A 246 -1.33 11.69 13.50
N HIS A 247 -2.08 10.64 13.84
CA HIS A 247 -3.47 10.51 13.37
C HIS A 247 -4.39 11.57 13.98
N ARG A 248 -4.12 12.03 15.20
CA ARG A 248 -4.86 13.13 15.82
C ARG A 248 -4.58 14.46 15.12
N ASP A 249 -3.34 14.76 14.77
CA ASP A 249 -3.00 15.98 14.03
C ASP A 249 -3.66 16.01 12.64
N ILE A 250 -3.78 14.84 11.99
CA ILE A 250 -4.55 14.67 10.74
C ILE A 250 -6.05 14.89 10.98
N LEU A 251 -6.63 14.26 12.01
CA LEU A 251 -8.05 14.41 12.33
C LEU A 251 -8.41 15.83 12.81
N GLU A 252 -7.52 16.51 13.52
CA GLU A 252 -7.66 17.93 13.90
C GLU A 252 -7.59 18.82 12.67
N ALA A 253 -6.71 18.52 11.70
CA ALA A 253 -6.72 19.19 10.40
C ALA A 253 -8.02 18.94 9.64
N TYR A 254 -8.56 17.70 9.64
CA TYR A 254 -9.86 17.39 9.02
C TYR A 254 -10.98 18.21 9.65
N ARG A 255 -10.97 18.35 10.98
CA ARG A 255 -11.94 19.18 11.70
C ARG A 255 -11.80 20.66 11.36
N MET A 256 -10.58 21.19 11.30
CA MET A 256 -10.33 22.57 10.86
C MET A 256 -10.87 22.82 9.46
N PHE A 257 -10.59 21.94 8.50
CA PHE A 257 -11.07 22.07 7.12
C PHE A 257 -12.59 21.89 7.01
N ALA A 258 -13.18 20.93 7.71
CA ALA A 258 -14.64 20.73 7.70
C ALA A 258 -15.40 21.92 8.31
N GLN A 259 -14.76 22.70 9.17
CA GLN A 259 -15.28 23.93 9.78
C GLN A 259 -14.89 25.21 9.02
N ASP A 260 -14.05 25.10 7.99
CA ASP A 260 -13.59 26.24 7.19
C ASP A 260 -14.75 26.88 6.42
N GLN A 261 -15.04 28.14 6.76
CA GLN A 261 -16.14 28.89 6.17
C GLN A 261 -15.89 29.23 4.70
N GLY A 262 -14.62 29.34 4.27
CA GLY A 262 -14.25 29.61 2.89
C GLY A 262 -14.48 28.41 1.98
N TRP A 263 -14.17 27.20 2.44
CA TRP A 263 -14.43 25.95 1.73
C TRP A 263 -15.94 25.71 1.57
N VAL A 264 -16.70 25.82 2.66
CA VAL A 264 -18.18 25.71 2.62
C VAL A 264 -18.79 26.75 1.69
N ARG A 265 -18.32 27.99 1.74
CA ARG A 265 -18.81 29.07 0.87
C ARG A 265 -18.57 28.75 -0.60
N ARG A 266 -17.37 28.31 -0.98
CA ARG A 266 -17.05 27.92 -2.37
C ARG A 266 -17.90 26.76 -2.88
N LEU A 267 -18.18 25.77 -2.02
CA LEU A 267 -19.10 24.67 -2.38
C LEU A 267 -20.52 25.18 -2.64
N ARG A 268 -21.03 26.07 -1.78
CA ARG A 268 -22.36 26.67 -1.95
C ARG A 268 -22.44 27.58 -3.18
N GLU A 269 -21.40 28.36 -3.45
CA GLU A 269 -21.28 29.20 -4.66
C GLU A 269 -21.34 28.32 -5.92
N ALA A 270 -20.60 27.21 -5.94
CA ALA A 270 -20.62 26.25 -7.04
C ALA A 270 -22.00 25.59 -7.26
N VAL A 271 -22.70 25.19 -6.20
CA VAL A 271 -24.09 24.66 -6.31
C VAL A 271 -25.05 25.76 -6.77
N ALA A 272 -24.95 26.97 -6.21
CA ALA A 272 -25.78 28.12 -6.58
C ALA A 272 -25.60 28.52 -8.07
N ALA A 273 -24.40 28.30 -8.61
CA ALA A 273 -24.10 28.51 -10.03
C ALA A 273 -24.79 27.48 -10.95
N GLY A 274 -25.29 26.36 -10.42
CA GLY A 274 -26.08 25.35 -11.13
C GLY A 274 -25.51 23.94 -11.14
N LEU A 275 -24.49 23.65 -10.33
CA LEU A 275 -23.93 22.31 -10.18
C LEU A 275 -24.69 21.47 -9.16
N THR A 276 -24.64 20.14 -9.29
CA THR A 276 -25.03 19.21 -8.22
C THR A 276 -24.08 19.33 -7.03
N ALA A 277 -24.51 18.89 -5.85
CA ALA A 277 -23.66 18.90 -4.66
C ALA A 277 -22.36 18.12 -4.89
N GLU A 278 -22.42 16.98 -5.57
CA GLU A 278 -21.25 16.17 -5.91
C GLU A 278 -20.29 16.90 -6.85
N ALA A 279 -20.81 17.49 -7.93
CA ALA A 279 -19.99 18.22 -8.89
C ALA A 279 -19.35 19.47 -8.30
N ALA A 280 -20.02 20.13 -7.36
CA ALA A 280 -19.45 21.24 -6.60
C ALA A 280 -18.25 20.81 -5.75
N VAL A 281 -18.30 19.65 -5.11
CA VAL A 281 -17.17 19.11 -4.33
C VAL A 281 -15.98 18.81 -5.24
N GLU A 282 -16.22 18.16 -6.37
CA GLU A 282 -15.18 17.84 -7.35
C GLU A 282 -14.52 19.11 -7.93
N LYS A 283 -15.32 20.12 -8.30
CA LYS A 283 -14.84 21.42 -8.76
C LYS A 283 -13.89 22.06 -7.77
N VAL A 284 -14.35 22.20 -6.52
CA VAL A 284 -13.60 22.91 -5.47
C VAL A 284 -12.33 22.15 -5.12
N GLN A 285 -12.35 20.81 -5.09
CA GLN A 285 -11.14 20.01 -4.91
C GLN A 285 -10.14 20.19 -6.06
N SER A 286 -10.59 20.10 -7.32
CA SER A 286 -9.72 20.26 -8.49
C SER A 286 -9.06 21.64 -8.52
N ASP A 287 -9.82 22.70 -8.25
CA ASP A 287 -9.33 24.09 -8.15
C ASP A 287 -8.31 24.27 -7.02
N MET A 288 -8.53 23.64 -5.86
CA MET A 288 -7.60 23.70 -4.74
C MET A 288 -6.32 22.92 -5.02
N ARG A 289 -6.44 21.72 -5.61
CA ARG A 289 -5.31 20.88 -6.01
C ARG A 289 -4.41 21.62 -7.00
N ALA A 290 -4.99 22.22 -8.04
CA ALA A 290 -4.24 22.99 -9.04
C ALA A 290 -3.45 24.15 -8.42
N ARG A 291 -4.00 24.83 -7.40
CA ARG A 291 -3.33 25.92 -6.68
C ARG A 291 -2.22 25.44 -5.76
N LEU A 292 -2.48 24.39 -4.98
CA LEU A 292 -1.60 23.91 -3.92
C LEU A 292 -0.45 23.04 -4.44
N ALA A 293 -0.68 22.26 -5.51
CA ALA A 293 0.37 21.44 -6.14
C ALA A 293 1.56 22.26 -6.66
N ARG A 294 1.34 23.55 -6.94
CA ARG A 294 2.37 24.50 -7.41
C ARG A 294 2.93 25.37 -6.29
N SER A 295 2.56 25.10 -5.03
CA SER A 295 3.13 25.78 -3.87
C SER A 295 4.58 25.34 -3.65
N ALA A 296 5.45 26.32 -3.38
CA ALA A 296 6.84 26.04 -3.00
C ALA A 296 6.96 25.44 -1.59
N ASP A 297 5.94 25.63 -0.74
CA ASP A 297 5.92 25.17 0.64
C ASP A 297 5.57 23.66 0.72
N PRO A 298 6.49 22.80 1.20
CA PRO A 298 6.23 21.38 1.40
C PRO A 298 5.05 21.11 2.36
N TYR A 299 4.87 21.93 3.40
CA TYR A 299 3.79 21.76 4.37
C TYR A 299 2.41 21.89 3.71
N LEU A 300 2.26 22.84 2.78
CA LEU A 300 1.02 23.03 2.03
C LEU A 300 0.74 21.90 1.01
N ARG A 301 1.78 21.19 0.55
CA ARG A 301 1.62 20.03 -0.35
C ARG A 301 1.17 18.80 0.44
N ASP A 302 1.73 18.56 1.62
CA ASP A 302 1.32 17.44 2.47
C ASP A 302 -0.16 17.57 2.90
N ARG A 303 -0.61 18.79 3.19
CA ARG A 303 -2.02 19.08 3.53
C ARG A 303 -2.99 18.99 2.35
N LEU A 304 -2.50 18.92 1.11
CA LEU A 304 -3.35 18.70 -0.08
C LEU A 304 -4.06 17.35 0.01
N HIS A 305 -3.33 16.33 0.47
CA HIS A 305 -3.84 14.98 0.64
C HIS A 305 -4.96 14.90 1.68
N ASP A 306 -4.85 15.67 2.77
CA ASP A 306 -5.89 15.76 3.80
C ASP A 306 -7.20 16.34 3.24
N LEU A 307 -7.09 17.35 2.37
CA LEU A 307 -8.24 17.98 1.71
C LEU A 307 -8.90 17.05 0.68
N ASP A 308 -8.08 16.29 -0.04
CA ASP A 308 -8.55 15.30 -1.00
C ASP A 308 -9.34 14.19 -0.30
N ASP A 309 -8.86 13.69 0.85
CA ASP A 309 -9.60 12.68 1.64
C ASP A 309 -10.93 13.24 2.15
N LEU A 310 -10.92 14.46 2.70
CA LEU A 310 -12.14 15.07 3.25
C LEU A 310 -13.23 15.25 2.19
N GLY A 311 -12.90 15.74 1.00
CA GLY A 311 -13.90 15.87 -0.06
C GLY A 311 -14.30 14.52 -0.68
N ASN A 312 -13.43 13.51 -0.72
CA ASN A 312 -13.82 12.14 -1.08
C ASN A 312 -14.84 11.57 -0.08
N ARG A 313 -14.65 11.80 1.22
CA ARG A 313 -15.63 11.43 2.26
C ARG A 313 -16.95 12.16 2.10
N LEU A 314 -16.91 13.46 1.76
CA LEU A 314 -18.10 14.25 1.47
C LEU A 314 -18.87 13.69 0.27
N LEU A 315 -18.16 13.36 -0.82
CA LEU A 315 -18.72 12.73 -2.02
C LEU A 315 -19.41 11.39 -1.69
N ARG A 316 -18.78 10.53 -0.89
CA ARG A 316 -19.39 9.25 -0.48
C ARG A 316 -20.65 9.44 0.36
N THR A 317 -20.62 10.43 1.26
CA THR A 317 -21.77 10.81 2.09
C THR A 317 -22.93 11.27 1.21
N LEU A 318 -22.65 12.12 0.21
CA LEU A 318 -23.64 12.60 -0.76
C LEU A 318 -24.26 11.49 -1.60
N MET A 319 -23.47 10.47 -1.95
CA MET A 319 -23.91 9.30 -2.72
C MET A 319 -24.55 8.17 -1.89
N GLY A 320 -24.55 8.27 -0.56
CA GLY A 320 -25.07 7.21 0.32
C GLY A 320 -24.34 5.87 0.24
N ARG A 321 -23.06 5.85 -0.17
CA ARG A 321 -22.26 4.62 -0.28
C ARG A 321 -21.47 4.37 1.02
N PRO A 322 -21.54 3.16 1.62
CA PRO A 322 -20.69 2.81 2.76
C PRO A 322 -19.21 2.73 2.37
N HIS A 323 -18.31 2.85 3.37
CA HIS A 323 -16.87 2.63 3.19
C HIS A 323 -16.61 1.13 2.97
N GLY A 324 -15.71 0.78 2.05
CA GLY A 324 -15.32 -0.60 1.74
C GLY A 324 -15.29 -0.88 0.23
N PRO A 325 -14.80 -2.07 -0.17
CA PRO A 325 -14.75 -2.48 -1.57
C PRO A 325 -16.15 -2.38 -2.18
N GLY A 326 -16.34 -1.42 -3.07
CA GLY A 326 -17.58 -1.27 -3.81
C GLY A 326 -17.92 -2.54 -4.58
N SER A 327 -19.18 -2.72 -4.93
CA SER A 327 -19.74 -3.87 -5.67
C SER A 327 -19.18 -4.06 -7.10
N ALA A 328 -18.01 -3.51 -7.42
CA ALA A 328 -17.31 -3.76 -8.67
C ALA A 328 -16.85 -5.23 -8.71
N GLN A 329 -17.20 -5.92 -9.78
CA GLN A 329 -16.84 -7.32 -9.96
C GLN A 329 -15.30 -7.44 -10.03
N MET A 330 -14.71 -8.15 -9.07
CA MET A 330 -13.26 -8.37 -9.02
C MET A 330 -12.79 -9.14 -10.27
N PRO A 331 -11.83 -8.59 -11.05
CA PRO A 331 -11.19 -9.30 -12.15
C PRO A 331 -10.57 -10.62 -11.71
N ALA A 332 -10.40 -11.60 -12.60
CA ALA A 332 -9.78 -12.89 -12.28
C ALA A 332 -8.27 -12.79 -11.96
N ASP A 333 -7.66 -11.68 -12.35
CA ASP A 333 -6.26 -11.31 -12.21
C ASP A 333 -6.15 -9.93 -11.56
N ALA A 334 -6.85 -9.71 -10.44
CA ALA A 334 -6.91 -8.40 -9.81
C ALA A 334 -5.59 -8.05 -9.10
N VAL A 335 -5.13 -6.83 -9.28
CA VAL A 335 -4.09 -6.18 -8.48
C VAL A 335 -4.73 -5.04 -7.72
N VAL A 336 -4.81 -5.17 -6.40
CA VAL A 336 -5.44 -4.15 -5.56
C VAL A 336 -4.50 -2.96 -5.44
N VAL A 337 -5.00 -1.77 -5.75
CA VAL A 337 -4.28 -0.50 -5.57
C VAL A 337 -5.03 0.32 -4.55
N ALA A 338 -4.34 0.72 -3.49
CA ALA A 338 -4.93 1.50 -2.40
C ALA A 338 -3.95 2.56 -1.90
N ARG A 339 -4.48 3.60 -1.26
CA ARG A 339 -3.62 4.57 -0.57
C ARG A 339 -3.06 3.95 0.70
N ASN A 340 -3.98 3.57 1.57
CA ASN A 340 -3.75 2.74 2.75
C ASN A 340 -4.81 1.64 2.77
N MET A 341 -4.58 0.61 3.58
CA MET A 341 -5.49 -0.52 3.74
C MET A 341 -5.21 -1.22 5.07
N GLY A 342 -6.28 -1.69 5.71
CA GLY A 342 -6.21 -2.56 6.88
C GLY A 342 -5.97 -4.03 6.53
N ALA A 343 -5.39 -4.79 7.46
CA ALA A 343 -5.16 -6.22 7.26
C ALA A 343 -6.45 -7.05 7.07
N ALA A 344 -7.54 -6.66 7.74
CA ALA A 344 -8.84 -7.33 7.60
C ALA A 344 -9.46 -7.08 6.22
N GLU A 345 -9.36 -5.86 5.69
CA GLU A 345 -9.88 -5.48 4.38
C GLU A 345 -9.22 -6.29 3.25
N LEU A 346 -7.93 -6.60 3.37
CA LEU A 346 -7.23 -7.46 2.41
C LEU A 346 -7.82 -8.88 2.37
N LEU A 347 -8.31 -9.39 3.51
CA LEU A 347 -8.87 -10.74 3.62
C LEU A 347 -10.30 -10.84 3.07
N ASP A 348 -10.98 -9.70 2.89
CA ASP A 348 -12.31 -9.66 2.27
C ASP A 348 -12.25 -9.91 0.75
N TYR A 349 -11.06 -9.82 0.15
CA TYR A 349 -10.86 -10.10 -1.27
C TYR A 349 -10.75 -11.60 -1.58
N ASP A 350 -11.25 -11.99 -2.76
CA ASP A 350 -11.11 -13.35 -3.27
C ASP A 350 -9.64 -13.65 -3.61
N ARG A 351 -9.02 -14.47 -2.77
CA ARG A 351 -7.60 -14.87 -2.87
C ARG A 351 -7.25 -15.45 -4.23
N ASP A 352 -8.12 -16.26 -4.82
CA ASP A 352 -7.79 -16.97 -6.07
C ASP A 352 -7.65 -16.01 -7.26
N LYS A 353 -8.22 -14.82 -7.12
CA LYS A 353 -8.19 -13.75 -8.10
C LYS A 353 -7.12 -12.69 -7.82
N LEU A 354 -6.61 -12.61 -6.59
CA LEU A 354 -5.67 -11.58 -6.17
C LEU A 354 -4.24 -11.92 -6.61
N ARG A 355 -3.63 -11.05 -7.39
CA ARG A 355 -2.28 -11.21 -7.97
C ARG A 355 -1.24 -10.27 -7.41
N GLY A 356 -1.66 -9.15 -6.82
CA GLY A 356 -0.75 -8.18 -6.23
C GLY A 356 -1.47 -7.14 -5.38
N LEU A 357 -0.68 -6.42 -4.58
CA LEU A 357 -1.11 -5.29 -3.78
C LEU A 357 -0.12 -4.13 -3.98
N VAL A 358 -0.65 -2.94 -4.27
CA VAL A 358 0.14 -1.71 -4.37
C VAL A 358 -0.41 -0.69 -3.39
N LEU A 359 0.46 -0.15 -2.55
CA LEU A 359 0.11 0.85 -1.54
C LEU A 359 0.86 2.17 -1.80
N GLU A 360 0.12 3.28 -1.78
CA GLU A 360 0.71 4.62 -1.82
C GLU A 360 1.49 4.89 -0.52
N ASP A 361 0.89 4.53 0.62
CA ASP A 361 1.46 4.69 1.95
C ASP A 361 1.76 3.34 2.62
N GLY A 362 2.77 3.34 3.48
CA GLY A 362 2.97 2.25 4.44
C GLY A 362 4.43 1.94 4.72
N ALA A 363 4.65 1.00 5.63
CA ALA A 363 5.96 0.43 5.94
C ALA A 363 5.92 -1.09 5.80
N PRO A 364 7.06 -1.76 5.58
CA PRO A 364 7.13 -3.23 5.54
C PRO A 364 6.63 -3.90 6.82
N THR A 365 6.62 -3.18 7.94
CA THR A 365 6.11 -3.61 9.26
C THR A 365 4.60 -3.40 9.44
N ASN A 366 3.92 -2.70 8.51
CA ASN A 366 2.47 -2.50 8.59
C ASN A 366 1.72 -3.83 8.47
N HIS A 367 0.57 -3.91 9.13
CA HIS A 367 -0.16 -5.17 9.28
C HIS A 367 -0.62 -5.76 7.94
N VAL A 368 -1.05 -4.90 7.01
CA VAL A 368 -1.42 -5.30 5.66
C VAL A 368 -0.23 -5.92 4.91
N ALA A 369 0.99 -5.40 5.09
CA ALA A 369 2.20 -5.96 4.47
C ALA A 369 2.57 -7.33 5.07
N ILE A 370 2.42 -7.50 6.39
CA ILE A 370 2.65 -8.78 7.06
C ILE A 370 1.64 -9.83 6.57
N VAL A 371 0.36 -9.46 6.47
CA VAL A 371 -0.68 -10.37 5.98
C VAL A 371 -0.48 -10.68 4.50
N ALA A 372 -0.21 -9.69 3.65
CA ALA A 372 0.07 -9.92 2.23
C ALA A 372 1.26 -10.86 2.01
N ARG A 373 2.30 -10.75 2.84
CA ARG A 373 3.44 -11.67 2.85
C ARG A 373 3.05 -13.08 3.27
N ALA A 374 2.23 -13.23 4.32
CA ALA A 374 1.71 -14.53 4.73
C ALA A 374 0.85 -15.19 3.63
N LEU A 375 0.09 -14.38 2.89
CA LEU A 375 -0.73 -14.80 1.75
C LEU A 375 0.08 -15.09 0.47
N GLY A 376 1.37 -14.73 0.44
CA GLY A 376 2.23 -14.88 -0.73
C GLY A 376 1.87 -13.94 -1.89
N ILE A 377 1.28 -12.78 -1.60
CA ILE A 377 0.88 -11.78 -2.59
C ILE A 377 2.05 -10.82 -2.83
N ALA A 378 2.38 -10.58 -4.11
CA ALA A 378 3.40 -9.59 -4.49
C ALA A 378 2.96 -8.20 -4.03
N THR A 379 3.76 -7.55 -3.19
CA THR A 379 3.37 -6.27 -2.58
C THR A 379 4.47 -5.23 -2.69
N VAL A 380 4.12 -4.08 -3.25
CA VAL A 380 4.96 -2.88 -3.28
C VAL A 380 4.22 -1.77 -2.55
N GLY A 381 4.86 -1.15 -1.56
CA GLY A 381 4.33 0.01 -0.87
C GLY A 381 5.16 1.26 -1.12
N GLN A 382 4.73 2.40 -0.58
CA GLN A 382 5.40 3.69 -0.78
C GLN A 382 5.46 4.11 -2.27
N VAL A 383 4.43 3.75 -3.04
CA VAL A 383 4.35 4.10 -4.47
C VAL A 383 3.60 5.42 -4.60
N GLU A 384 4.35 6.53 -4.57
CA GLU A 384 3.78 7.88 -4.59
C GLU A 384 2.80 8.11 -5.75
N ASN A 385 1.64 8.71 -5.45
CA ASN A 385 0.60 9.07 -6.41
C ASN A 385 0.00 7.90 -7.23
N VAL A 386 0.24 6.64 -6.87
CA VAL A 386 -0.25 5.49 -7.67
C VAL A 386 -1.78 5.50 -7.82
N VAL A 387 -2.52 5.84 -6.74
CA VAL A 387 -3.99 5.94 -6.75
C VAL A 387 -4.46 7.07 -7.67
N ALA A 388 -3.64 8.11 -7.84
CA ALA A 388 -3.96 9.23 -8.72
C ALA A 388 -3.76 8.89 -10.20
N LEU A 389 -2.81 7.99 -10.51
CA LEU A 389 -2.36 7.64 -11.86
C LEU A 389 -3.04 6.38 -12.44
N ALA A 390 -3.57 5.52 -11.58
CA ALA A 390 -4.20 4.26 -11.95
C ALA A 390 -5.73 4.39 -12.07
N GLU A 391 -6.29 3.71 -13.06
CA GLU A 391 -7.73 3.52 -13.26
C GLU A 391 -8.08 2.03 -13.13
N SER A 392 -9.30 1.74 -12.64
CA SER A 392 -9.74 0.35 -12.51
C SER A 392 -9.85 -0.30 -13.89
N GLY A 393 -9.19 -1.45 -14.06
CA GLY A 393 -9.10 -2.16 -15.34
C GLY A 393 -7.78 -1.97 -16.09
N ASP A 394 -6.94 -1.01 -15.70
CA ASP A 394 -5.61 -0.81 -16.29
C ASP A 394 -4.76 -2.09 -16.20
N PRO A 395 -4.03 -2.49 -17.24
CA PRO A 395 -3.03 -3.53 -17.13
C PRO A 395 -1.89 -3.05 -16.23
N VAL A 396 -1.49 -3.88 -15.28
CA VAL A 396 -0.49 -3.55 -14.27
C VAL A 396 0.43 -4.75 -13.97
N ILE A 397 1.69 -4.43 -13.75
CA ILE A 397 2.73 -5.37 -13.30
C ILE A 397 3.25 -4.87 -11.96
N VAL A 398 3.33 -5.75 -10.98
CA VAL A 398 3.87 -5.49 -9.64
C VAL A 398 5.05 -6.42 -9.41
N ASP A 399 6.26 -5.89 -9.34
CA ASP A 399 7.45 -6.64 -8.93
C ASP A 399 7.76 -6.32 -7.46
N GLY A 400 7.30 -7.22 -6.59
CA GLY A 400 7.53 -7.13 -5.15
C GLY A 400 8.95 -7.49 -4.71
N GLU A 401 9.83 -7.93 -5.64
CA GLU A 401 11.25 -8.17 -5.37
C GLU A 401 12.07 -6.90 -5.61
N THR A 402 11.83 -6.20 -6.72
CA THR A 402 12.54 -4.95 -7.07
C THR A 402 11.86 -3.70 -6.52
N GLY A 403 10.59 -3.78 -6.12
CA GLY A 403 9.82 -2.62 -5.68
C GLY A 403 9.27 -1.79 -6.85
N GLU A 404 9.08 -2.40 -8.02
CA GLU A 404 8.63 -1.71 -9.23
C GLU A 404 7.15 -1.96 -9.53
N VAL A 405 6.47 -0.93 -10.00
CA VAL A 405 5.09 -1.01 -10.50
C VAL A 405 5.01 -0.41 -11.90
N HIS A 406 4.52 -1.18 -12.86
CA HIS A 406 4.28 -0.70 -14.22
C HIS A 406 2.79 -0.60 -14.48
N LEU A 407 2.28 0.61 -14.70
CA LEU A 407 0.91 0.86 -15.15
C LEU A 407 0.90 1.04 -16.67
N ARG A 408 -0.05 0.38 -17.35
CA ARG A 408 -0.15 0.38 -18.81
C ARG A 408 1.19 0.05 -19.49
N PRO A 409 1.88 -1.04 -19.11
CA PRO A 409 3.19 -1.36 -19.65
C PRO A 409 3.11 -1.58 -21.18
N PRO A 410 4.14 -1.19 -21.94
CA PRO A 410 4.26 -1.60 -23.33
C PRO A 410 4.50 -3.12 -23.44
N GLY A 411 4.12 -3.69 -24.58
CA GLY A 411 4.07 -5.15 -24.75
C GLY A 411 5.41 -5.88 -24.65
N ASP A 412 6.53 -5.20 -24.90
CA ASP A 412 7.88 -5.74 -24.70
C ASP A 412 8.22 -5.97 -23.22
N ILE A 413 7.84 -5.02 -22.36
CA ILE A 413 7.97 -5.15 -20.89
C ILE A 413 7.04 -6.26 -20.38
N GLU A 414 5.80 -6.32 -20.86
CA GLU A 414 4.85 -7.36 -20.49
C GLU A 414 5.40 -8.76 -20.81
N LEU A 415 5.95 -8.96 -22.02
CA LEU A 415 6.55 -10.23 -22.45
C LEU A 415 7.74 -10.64 -21.55
N ALA A 416 8.63 -9.70 -21.22
CA ALA A 416 9.78 -9.98 -20.36
C ALA A 416 9.36 -10.49 -18.98
N TYR A 417 8.35 -9.87 -18.37
CA TYR A 417 7.81 -10.30 -17.09
C TYR A 417 7.05 -11.63 -17.16
N VAL A 418 6.29 -11.87 -18.24
CA VAL A 418 5.64 -13.17 -18.48
C VAL A 418 6.67 -14.30 -18.54
N ASP A 419 7.80 -14.09 -19.22
CA ASP A 419 8.88 -15.07 -19.28
C ASP A 419 9.57 -15.26 -17.92
N LYS A 420 9.78 -14.18 -17.15
CA LYS A 420 10.28 -14.24 -15.75
C LYS A 420 9.37 -15.11 -14.88
N VAL A 421 8.05 -14.92 -14.97
CA VAL A 421 7.04 -15.73 -14.23
C VAL A 421 7.06 -17.19 -14.68
N ARG A 422 7.12 -17.46 -15.99
CA ARG A 422 7.20 -18.84 -16.53
C ARG A 422 8.45 -19.57 -16.05
N PHE A 423 9.59 -18.89 -16.04
CA PHE A 423 10.85 -19.47 -15.55
C PHE A 423 10.73 -19.83 -14.06
N ARG A 424 10.15 -18.94 -13.24
CA ARG A 424 9.87 -19.20 -11.82
C ARG A 424 8.93 -20.39 -11.63
N ALA A 425 7.85 -20.47 -12.40
CA ALA A 425 6.90 -21.58 -12.34
C ALA A 425 7.56 -22.94 -12.67
N ARG A 426 8.43 -22.98 -13.69
CA ARG A 426 9.20 -24.19 -14.02
C ARG A 426 10.13 -24.63 -12.89
N ARG A 427 10.83 -23.69 -12.24
CA ARG A 427 11.65 -23.98 -11.04
C ARG A 427 10.79 -24.49 -9.88
N GLN A 428 9.64 -23.86 -9.63
CA GLN A 428 8.69 -24.30 -8.59
C GLN A 428 8.25 -25.75 -8.81
N GLU A 429 7.98 -26.14 -10.06
CA GLU A 429 7.59 -27.51 -10.41
C GLU A 429 8.73 -28.51 -10.19
N GLN A 430 9.98 -28.13 -10.48
CA GLN A 430 11.15 -28.95 -10.13
C GLN A 430 11.24 -29.16 -8.61
N PHE A 431 11.00 -28.11 -7.82
CA PHE A 431 11.02 -28.21 -6.37
C PHE A 431 9.88 -29.05 -5.80
N ARG A 432 8.68 -29.02 -6.39
CA ARG A 432 7.58 -29.90 -6.00
C ARG A 432 7.94 -31.38 -6.13
N ARG A 433 8.77 -31.75 -7.11
CA ARG A 433 9.27 -33.14 -7.24
C ARG A 433 10.18 -33.56 -6.09
N LEU A 434 10.79 -32.61 -5.39
CA LEU A 434 11.61 -32.87 -4.21
C LEU A 434 10.79 -32.96 -2.91
N ARG A 435 9.46 -32.81 -2.97
CA ARG A 435 8.57 -32.80 -1.80
C ARG A 435 8.82 -34.00 -0.88
N ASP A 436 8.82 -35.21 -1.42
CA ASP A 436 8.93 -36.45 -0.64
C ASP A 436 10.39 -36.90 -0.44
N THR A 437 11.36 -36.16 -1.00
CA THR A 437 12.79 -36.44 -0.80
C THR A 437 13.23 -36.00 0.60
N PRO A 438 13.89 -36.87 1.38
CA PRO A 438 14.50 -36.49 2.66
C PRO A 438 15.56 -35.41 2.47
N ALA A 439 15.59 -34.40 3.35
CA ALA A 439 16.59 -33.35 3.31
C ALA A 439 17.86 -33.81 4.04
N SER A 440 18.74 -34.49 3.29
CA SER A 440 20.05 -34.97 3.78
C SER A 440 21.16 -34.49 2.86
N THR A 441 22.29 -34.10 3.42
CA THR A 441 23.46 -33.64 2.67
C THR A 441 24.18 -34.80 1.96
N LYS A 442 25.06 -34.51 1.00
CA LYS A 442 25.86 -35.54 0.29
C LYS A 442 26.75 -36.37 1.21
N ASP A 443 27.14 -35.80 2.35
CA ASP A 443 27.91 -36.44 3.42
C ASP A 443 27.02 -37.01 4.55
N GLY A 444 25.70 -37.11 4.34
CA GLY A 444 24.78 -37.88 5.17
C GLY A 444 24.27 -37.17 6.42
N VAL A 445 24.29 -35.84 6.45
CA VAL A 445 23.75 -35.06 7.57
C VAL A 445 22.30 -34.72 7.32
N ASP A 446 21.41 -35.22 8.17
CA ASP A 446 19.99 -34.93 8.10
C ASP A 446 19.64 -33.53 8.63
N VAL A 447 18.74 -32.85 7.91
CA VAL A 447 18.27 -31.50 8.23
C VAL A 447 16.74 -31.49 8.28
N SER A 448 16.18 -31.01 9.38
CA SER A 448 14.73 -30.77 9.51
C SER A 448 14.35 -29.44 8.86
N LEU A 449 13.51 -29.48 7.83
CA LEU A 449 12.93 -28.31 7.19
C LEU A 449 11.47 -28.15 7.63
N MET A 450 11.19 -27.06 8.34
CA MET A 450 9.87 -26.74 8.89
C MET A 450 9.31 -25.46 8.27
N ILE A 451 7.99 -25.29 8.33
CA ILE A 451 7.36 -24.03 7.91
C ILE A 451 7.13 -23.10 9.09
N ASN A 452 7.20 -21.80 8.80
CA ASN A 452 6.59 -20.74 9.58
C ASN A 452 5.14 -20.62 9.13
N ALA A 453 4.22 -20.58 10.09
CA ALA A 453 2.78 -20.38 9.86
C ALA A 453 2.24 -19.34 10.86
N GLY A 454 1.06 -18.82 10.60
CA GLY A 454 0.32 -17.99 11.56
C GLY A 454 -1.18 -17.91 11.30
N LEU A 455 -1.66 -18.48 10.19
CA LEU A 455 -3.07 -18.58 9.85
C LEU A 455 -3.43 -20.04 9.49
N MET A 456 -4.72 -20.39 9.61
CA MET A 456 -5.21 -21.72 9.23
C MET A 456 -4.94 -22.07 7.76
N MET A 457 -4.94 -21.05 6.90
CA MET A 457 -4.67 -21.19 5.47
C MET A 457 -3.24 -21.59 5.14
N ASP A 458 -2.32 -21.56 6.11
CA ASP A 458 -0.94 -22.02 5.93
C ASP A 458 -0.82 -23.55 6.03
N LEU A 459 -1.81 -24.23 6.63
CA LEU A 459 -1.75 -25.67 6.89
C LEU A 459 -1.69 -26.54 5.63
N PRO A 460 -2.44 -26.26 4.55
CA PRO A 460 -2.28 -27.01 3.30
C PRO A 460 -0.85 -26.98 2.77
N HIS A 461 -0.14 -25.86 2.95
CA HIS A 461 1.24 -25.69 2.49
C HIS A 461 2.24 -26.58 3.27
N LEU A 462 1.90 -27.07 4.47
CA LEU A 462 2.70 -28.06 5.20
C LEU A 462 2.78 -29.39 4.44
N GLN A 463 1.68 -29.80 3.82
CA GLN A 463 1.64 -31.01 3.01
C GLN A 463 2.31 -30.76 1.65
N GLU A 464 1.94 -29.69 0.95
CA GLU A 464 2.44 -29.36 -0.40
C GLU A 464 3.96 -29.19 -0.46
N SER A 465 4.55 -28.56 0.55
CA SER A 465 6.00 -28.32 0.62
C SER A 465 6.81 -29.55 1.05
N GLY A 466 6.15 -30.56 1.65
CA GLY A 466 6.84 -31.72 2.21
C GLY A 466 7.68 -31.39 3.45
N ALA A 467 7.34 -30.32 4.17
CA ALA A 467 8.02 -29.93 5.39
C ALA A 467 7.76 -30.92 6.55
N SER A 468 8.75 -31.04 7.44
CA SER A 468 8.75 -31.96 8.58
C SER A 468 7.83 -31.54 9.72
N GLY A 469 7.36 -30.28 9.73
CA GLY A 469 6.47 -29.74 10.75
C GLY A 469 6.36 -28.21 10.69
N ILE A 470 5.76 -27.63 11.71
CA ILE A 470 5.64 -26.18 11.89
C ILE A 470 6.61 -25.76 12.99
N GLY A 471 7.71 -25.10 12.60
CA GLY A 471 8.78 -24.69 13.51
C GLY A 471 8.51 -23.38 14.23
N LEU A 472 7.57 -22.59 13.70
CA LEU A 472 7.05 -21.38 14.33
C LEU A 472 5.60 -21.18 13.89
N PHE A 473 4.67 -21.32 14.83
CA PHE A 473 3.30 -20.85 14.67
C PHE A 473 3.15 -19.50 15.38
N ARG A 474 3.01 -18.43 14.60
CA ARG A 474 2.80 -17.05 15.06
C ARG A 474 1.35 -16.90 15.50
N THR A 475 1.14 -16.74 16.80
CA THR A 475 -0.24 -16.63 17.32
C THR A 475 -0.85 -15.26 17.10
N GLU A 476 -0.03 -14.23 16.87
CA GLU A 476 -0.45 -12.82 16.89
C GLU A 476 -1.36 -12.41 15.74
N LEU A 477 -1.21 -13.04 14.57
CA LEU A 477 -1.98 -12.68 13.37
C LEU A 477 -3.48 -12.83 13.60
N GLN A 478 -3.90 -13.88 14.31
CA GLN A 478 -5.29 -14.09 14.68
C GLN A 478 -5.81 -12.97 15.60
N PHE A 479 -5.00 -12.51 16.55
CA PHE A 479 -5.38 -11.42 17.45
C PHE A 479 -5.50 -10.09 16.70
N MET A 480 -4.66 -9.86 15.69
CA MET A 480 -4.66 -8.64 14.89
C MET A 480 -5.87 -8.53 13.96
N ILE A 481 -6.34 -9.66 13.41
CA ILE A 481 -7.50 -9.69 12.50
C ILE A 481 -8.82 -9.65 13.28
N ALA A 482 -8.82 -10.10 14.54
CA ALA A 482 -10.02 -10.10 15.37
C ALA A 482 -10.47 -8.68 15.75
N SER A 483 -11.79 -8.45 15.77
CA SER A 483 -12.38 -7.17 16.21
C SER A 483 -12.31 -6.95 17.73
N SER A 484 -12.09 -8.02 18.49
CA SER A 484 -11.94 -8.01 19.95
C SER A 484 -10.99 -9.12 20.40
N PHE A 485 -10.51 -9.08 21.64
CA PHE A 485 -9.63 -10.11 22.17
C PHE A 485 -10.36 -11.49 22.17
N PRO A 486 -9.85 -12.49 21.44
CA PRO A 486 -10.52 -13.79 21.31
C PRO A 486 -10.75 -14.47 22.65
N ARG A 487 -11.93 -15.05 22.84
CA ARG A 487 -12.28 -15.76 24.08
C ARG A 487 -11.55 -17.10 24.16
N LEU A 488 -11.47 -17.67 25.37
CA LEU A 488 -10.80 -18.96 25.62
C LEU A 488 -11.25 -20.06 24.64
N GLY A 489 -12.56 -20.20 24.42
CA GLY A 489 -13.10 -21.25 23.54
C GLY A 489 -12.73 -21.05 22.07
N GLU A 490 -12.65 -19.81 21.60
CA GLU A 490 -12.25 -19.47 20.22
C GLU A 490 -10.77 -19.77 19.99
N GLN A 491 -9.91 -19.42 20.96
CA GLN A 491 -8.49 -19.75 20.92
C GLN A 491 -8.27 -21.28 21.01
N GLU A 492 -9.00 -21.97 21.89
CA GLU A 492 -8.93 -23.42 22.05
C GLU A 492 -9.34 -24.15 20.77
N GLY A 493 -10.43 -23.73 20.12
CA GLY A 493 -10.86 -24.28 18.83
C GLY A 493 -9.79 -24.08 17.76
N PHE A 494 -9.33 -22.83 17.60
CA PHE A 494 -8.31 -22.50 16.61
C PHE A 494 -7.01 -23.29 16.78
N TYR A 495 -6.45 -23.36 18.00
CA TYR A 495 -5.21 -24.11 18.23
C TYR A 495 -5.39 -25.61 18.01
N ARG A 496 -6.59 -26.15 18.29
CA ARG A 496 -6.91 -27.55 18.01
C ARG A 496 -6.94 -27.80 16.51
N ASP A 497 -7.61 -26.95 15.74
CA ASP A 497 -7.68 -27.07 14.29
C ASP A 497 -6.27 -27.00 13.66
N VAL A 498 -5.39 -26.15 14.19
CA VAL A 498 -3.97 -26.09 13.78
C VAL A 498 -3.26 -27.42 14.03
N MET A 499 -3.39 -28.00 15.23
CA MET A 499 -2.77 -29.28 15.57
C MET A 499 -3.36 -30.44 14.78
N GLU A 500 -4.67 -30.43 14.50
CA GLU A 500 -5.33 -31.43 13.67
C GLU A 500 -4.87 -31.35 12.21
N GLY A 501 -4.77 -30.15 11.64
CA GLY A 501 -4.27 -29.96 10.28
C GLY A 501 -2.78 -30.31 10.12
N ALA A 502 -1.99 -30.23 11.19
CA ALA A 502 -0.61 -30.70 11.21
C ALA A 502 -0.47 -32.23 11.30
N GLY A 503 -1.51 -32.94 11.74
CA GLY A 503 -1.47 -34.38 11.99
C GLY A 503 -0.46 -34.76 13.08
N ASP A 504 0.41 -35.72 12.76
CA ASP A 504 1.47 -36.19 13.67
C ASP A 504 2.74 -35.31 13.65
N LYS A 505 2.79 -34.30 12.78
CA LYS A 505 3.96 -33.43 12.65
C LYS A 505 4.02 -32.44 13.83
N PRO A 506 5.21 -32.12 14.35
CA PRO A 506 5.34 -31.19 15.47
C PRO A 506 4.89 -29.78 15.09
N VAL A 507 4.25 -29.10 16.04
CA VAL A 507 3.87 -27.68 15.95
C VAL A 507 4.46 -26.93 17.14
N THR A 508 5.33 -25.97 16.86
CA THR A 508 5.90 -25.09 17.88
C THR A 508 5.14 -23.76 17.91
N PHE A 509 4.31 -23.58 18.93
CA PHE A 509 3.58 -22.33 19.14
C PHE A 509 4.48 -21.28 19.78
N ARG A 510 4.35 -20.03 19.32
CA ARG A 510 4.92 -18.87 19.98
C ARG A 510 3.82 -18.14 20.75
N SER A 511 4.04 -17.86 22.03
CA SER A 511 3.11 -17.03 22.80
C SER A 511 3.01 -15.63 22.19
N LEU A 512 1.94 -14.90 22.53
CA LEU A 512 1.62 -13.60 21.96
C LEU A 512 2.79 -12.58 21.97
N ASP A 513 3.34 -12.27 20.79
CA ASP A 513 4.32 -11.21 20.49
C ASP A 513 3.65 -9.95 19.90
N VAL A 514 2.83 -9.29 20.72
CA VAL A 514 2.19 -8.01 20.38
C VAL A 514 2.80 -6.86 21.18
N GLY A 515 2.62 -5.64 20.70
CA GLY A 515 3.35 -4.46 21.17
C GLY A 515 4.48 -4.09 20.21
N GLY A 516 5.01 -2.88 20.37
CA GLY A 516 5.90 -2.30 19.39
C GLY A 516 5.15 -1.84 18.12
N ASP A 517 5.57 -2.36 16.97
CA ASP A 517 4.94 -2.17 15.65
C ASP A 517 3.62 -2.93 15.47
N LYS A 518 3.35 -3.91 16.34
CA LYS A 518 2.20 -4.83 16.26
C LYS A 518 1.10 -4.41 17.23
N VAL A 519 0.35 -3.36 16.88
CA VAL A 519 -0.72 -2.79 17.71
C VAL A 519 -2.02 -3.59 17.55
N LEU A 520 -2.69 -3.92 18.66
CA LEU A 520 -4.02 -4.54 18.64
C LEU A 520 -5.10 -3.45 18.74
N PRO A 521 -6.09 -3.39 17.85
CA PRO A 521 -7.08 -2.30 17.80
C PRO A 521 -7.85 -2.07 19.11
N TYR A 522 -8.01 -3.13 19.91
CA TYR A 522 -8.79 -3.16 21.15
C TYR A 522 -7.93 -3.12 22.43
N ILE A 523 -6.60 -3.05 22.34
CA ILE A 523 -5.72 -2.85 23.50
C ILE A 523 -5.21 -1.42 23.49
N ARG A 524 -5.58 -0.64 24.51
CA ARG A 524 -4.98 0.68 24.74
C ARG A 524 -3.51 0.52 25.11
N THR A 525 -2.62 0.86 24.18
CA THR A 525 -1.17 0.99 24.39
C THR A 525 -0.78 2.46 24.30
N HIS A 526 0.15 2.88 25.15
CA HIS A 526 0.74 4.22 25.00
C HIS A 526 1.75 4.22 23.86
N PRO A 527 1.82 5.27 23.03
CA PRO A 527 2.88 5.39 22.04
C PRO A 527 4.24 5.43 22.76
N GLU A 528 5.16 4.60 22.29
CA GLU A 528 6.53 4.54 22.79
C GLU A 528 7.48 5.14 21.75
N GLU A 529 8.50 5.87 22.18
CA GLU A 529 9.51 6.44 21.26
C GLU A 529 10.25 5.35 20.48
N ASN A 530 10.49 4.19 21.11
CA ASN A 530 11.21 3.06 20.53
C ASN A 530 10.40 1.77 20.69
N PRO A 531 9.35 1.55 19.87
CA PRO A 531 8.43 0.43 20.04
C PRO A 531 9.12 -0.95 19.96
N ALA A 532 10.19 -1.06 19.16
CA ALA A 532 10.99 -2.28 19.08
C ALA A 532 11.71 -2.64 20.40
N LEU A 533 12.09 -1.65 21.21
CA LEU A 533 12.78 -1.82 22.49
C LEU A 533 11.83 -1.81 23.70
N GLY A 534 10.55 -1.49 23.49
CA GLY A 534 9.61 -1.17 24.56
C GLY A 534 8.75 -2.34 25.07
N TRP A 535 7.51 -2.03 25.42
CA TRP A 535 6.59 -2.90 26.14
C TRP A 535 5.82 -3.85 25.20
N ARG A 536 6.48 -4.95 24.84
CA ARG A 536 5.96 -5.97 23.91
C ARG A 536 6.15 -7.40 24.40
N ALA A 537 5.47 -8.34 23.75
CA ALA A 537 5.70 -9.77 23.86
C ALA A 537 5.64 -10.29 25.31
N ILE A 538 6.65 -11.03 25.77
CA ILE A 538 6.63 -11.62 27.11
C ILE A 538 6.54 -10.55 28.22
N ARG A 539 7.06 -9.34 28.01
CA ARG A 539 6.99 -8.24 28.99
C ARG A 539 5.53 -7.86 29.25
N LEU A 540 4.77 -7.65 28.18
CA LEU A 540 3.32 -7.44 28.24
C LEU A 540 2.62 -8.65 28.90
N GLY A 541 3.00 -9.86 28.53
CA GLY A 541 2.42 -11.09 29.09
C GLY A 541 2.66 -11.26 30.59
N LEU A 542 3.83 -10.85 31.10
CA LEU A 542 4.20 -10.91 32.52
C LEU A 542 3.57 -9.79 33.35
N ASP A 543 3.39 -8.60 32.77
CA ASP A 543 2.73 -7.46 33.43
C ASP A 543 1.20 -7.54 33.38
N ARG A 544 0.66 -8.21 32.35
CA ARG A 544 -0.76 -8.56 32.23
C ARG A 544 -0.98 -10.07 32.16
N PRO A 545 -0.78 -10.81 33.28
CA PRO A 545 -0.84 -12.27 33.30
C PRO A 545 -2.16 -12.87 32.81
N ALA A 546 -3.28 -12.15 32.89
CA ALA A 546 -4.57 -12.65 32.42
C ALA A 546 -4.57 -12.97 30.92
N LEU A 547 -3.87 -12.17 30.11
CA LEU A 547 -3.72 -12.39 28.67
C LEU A 547 -2.95 -13.69 28.41
N LEU A 548 -1.77 -13.80 29.03
CA LEU A 548 -0.89 -14.96 28.88
C LEU A 548 -1.53 -16.24 29.42
N LYS A 549 -2.20 -16.18 30.59
CA LYS A 549 -2.92 -17.33 31.17
C LYS A 549 -4.04 -17.82 30.28
N THR A 550 -4.82 -16.92 29.69
CA THR A 550 -5.93 -17.30 28.79
C THR A 550 -5.38 -18.05 27.57
N GLN A 551 -4.33 -17.53 26.96
CA GLN A 551 -3.66 -18.17 25.81
C GLN A 551 -3.06 -19.53 26.18
N ILE A 552 -2.30 -19.60 27.27
CA ILE A 552 -1.68 -20.85 27.75
C ILE A 552 -2.75 -21.89 28.03
N ARG A 553 -3.85 -21.51 28.69
CA ARG A 553 -4.95 -22.43 29.00
C ARG A 553 -5.62 -22.95 27.72
N ALA A 554 -5.83 -22.09 26.73
CA ALA A 554 -6.34 -22.51 25.42
C ALA A 554 -5.41 -23.52 24.74
N LEU A 555 -4.11 -23.25 24.71
CA LEU A 555 -3.09 -24.14 24.13
C LEU A 555 -3.03 -25.49 24.85
N LEU A 556 -3.05 -25.50 26.18
CA LEU A 556 -3.04 -26.72 26.99
C LEU A 556 -4.27 -27.59 26.73
N LYS A 557 -5.45 -26.99 26.60
CA LYS A 557 -6.69 -27.73 26.30
C LYS A 557 -6.74 -28.21 24.84
N ALA A 558 -6.24 -27.40 23.90
CA ALA A 558 -6.13 -27.78 22.50
C ALA A 558 -5.17 -28.95 22.27
N ALA A 559 -4.09 -29.02 23.05
CA ALA A 559 -3.11 -30.09 23.02
C ALA A 559 -3.51 -31.36 23.80
N ALA A 560 -4.78 -31.53 24.18
CA ALA A 560 -5.22 -32.67 24.97
C ALA A 560 -4.81 -34.01 24.33
N GLY A 561 -4.09 -34.85 25.09
CA GLY A 561 -3.57 -36.14 24.58
C GLY A 561 -2.40 -36.02 23.60
N ARG A 562 -1.75 -34.86 23.50
CA ARG A 562 -0.62 -34.58 22.59
C ARG A 562 0.53 -33.87 23.32
N THR A 563 1.68 -33.77 22.65
CA THR A 563 2.80 -32.94 23.10
C THR A 563 2.57 -31.49 22.68
N LEU A 564 2.52 -30.56 23.63
CA LEU A 564 2.51 -29.13 23.38
C LEU A 564 3.95 -28.60 23.36
N ARG A 565 4.39 -28.02 22.23
CA ARG A 565 5.65 -27.27 22.16
C ARG A 565 5.33 -25.78 22.15
N LEU A 566 5.75 -25.07 23.20
CA LEU A 566 5.48 -23.65 23.40
C LEU A 566 6.79 -22.90 23.64
N MET A 567 6.98 -21.77 22.97
CA MET A 567 8.11 -20.87 23.22
C MET A 567 7.70 -19.43 23.50
N PHE A 568 8.52 -18.75 24.29
CA PHE A 568 8.33 -17.35 24.68
C PHE A 568 9.23 -16.41 23.87
N PRO A 569 8.67 -15.37 23.23
CA PRO A 569 9.40 -14.31 22.55
C PRO A 569 9.92 -13.22 23.51
N MET A 570 10.96 -12.50 23.11
CA MET A 570 11.55 -11.32 23.74
C MET A 570 12.04 -11.54 25.17
N VAL A 571 12.42 -12.77 25.49
CA VAL A 571 13.08 -13.08 26.75
C VAL A 571 14.41 -12.35 26.77
N THR A 572 14.59 -11.47 27.77
CA THR A 572 15.78 -10.65 27.95
C THR A 572 16.68 -11.24 29.04
N GLU A 573 16.07 -11.79 30.08
CA GLU A 573 16.75 -12.48 31.18
C GLU A 573 16.14 -13.86 31.44
N VAL A 574 16.96 -14.78 31.95
CA VAL A 574 16.52 -16.13 32.35
C VAL A 574 15.38 -16.10 33.38
N SER A 575 15.35 -15.07 34.25
CA SER A 575 14.30 -14.88 35.26
C SER A 575 12.91 -14.67 34.64
N GLU A 576 12.82 -14.01 33.48
CA GLU A 576 11.56 -13.82 32.75
C GLU A 576 11.03 -15.15 32.22
N PHE A 577 11.92 -15.99 31.67
CA PHE A 577 11.56 -17.34 31.23
C PHE A 577 11.05 -18.19 32.40
N GLU A 578 11.71 -18.16 33.56
CA GLU A 578 11.27 -18.90 34.74
C GLU A 578 9.88 -18.49 35.21
N ARG A 579 9.60 -17.18 35.24
CA ARG A 579 8.27 -16.64 35.57
C ARG A 579 7.22 -17.11 34.57
N ALA A 580 7.51 -17.07 33.27
CA ALA A 580 6.61 -17.54 32.22
C ALA A 580 6.33 -19.05 32.33
N ALA A 581 7.39 -19.85 32.52
CA ALA A 581 7.29 -21.28 32.73
C ALA A 581 6.52 -21.64 34.01
N GLN A 582 6.61 -20.83 35.06
CA GLN A 582 5.80 -20.99 36.27
C GLN A 582 4.31 -20.73 36.00
N ILE A 583 3.97 -19.77 35.15
CA ILE A 583 2.57 -19.55 34.73
C ILE A 583 2.03 -20.78 34.02
N VAL A 584 2.80 -21.39 33.10
CA VAL A 584 2.39 -22.63 32.41
C VAL A 584 2.12 -23.75 33.41
N ARG A 585 3.07 -24.02 34.31
CA ARG A 585 2.92 -25.06 35.34
C ARG A 585 1.70 -24.82 36.24
N ASN A 586 1.40 -23.56 36.56
CA ASN A 586 0.23 -23.21 37.37
C ASN A 586 -1.08 -23.48 36.62
N GLU A 587 -1.16 -23.13 35.33
CA GLU A 587 -2.35 -23.37 34.50
C GLU A 587 -2.56 -24.87 34.21
N GLU A 588 -1.49 -25.61 33.99
CA GLU A 588 -1.54 -27.08 33.87
C GLU A 588 -2.06 -27.72 35.16
N ALA A 589 -1.50 -27.35 36.32
CA ALA A 589 -1.97 -27.82 37.61
C ALA A 589 -3.43 -27.41 37.89
N HIS A 590 -3.85 -26.24 37.41
CA HIS A 590 -5.24 -25.78 37.50
C HIS A 590 -6.18 -26.68 36.68
N LEU A 591 -5.83 -27.01 35.42
CA LEU A 591 -6.63 -27.89 34.57
C LEU A 591 -6.72 -29.30 35.17
N ARG A 592 -5.59 -29.87 35.60
CA ARG A 592 -5.56 -31.19 36.24
C ARG A 592 -6.38 -31.26 37.52
N ARG A 593 -6.39 -30.21 38.34
CA ARG A 593 -7.17 -30.15 39.59
C ARG A 593 -8.69 -30.13 39.35
N HIS A 594 -9.13 -29.62 38.20
CA HIS A 594 -10.55 -29.50 37.84
C HIS A 594 -10.98 -30.54 36.80
N ASP A 595 -10.21 -31.62 36.62
CA ASP A 595 -10.47 -32.70 35.66
C ASP A 595 -10.73 -32.22 34.22
N HIS A 596 -10.04 -31.15 33.81
CA HIS A 596 -10.09 -30.68 32.43
C HIS A 596 -9.03 -31.37 31.57
N PRO A 597 -9.35 -31.72 30.31
CA PRO A 597 -8.37 -32.24 29.36
C PRO A 597 -7.18 -31.30 29.19
N THR A 598 -5.97 -31.86 29.13
CA THR A 598 -4.72 -31.11 28.99
C THR A 598 -3.65 -31.92 28.25
N ALA A 599 -2.56 -31.26 27.86
CA ALA A 599 -1.43 -31.87 27.17
C ALA A 599 -0.78 -33.00 28.00
N ASP A 600 -0.35 -34.07 27.33
CA ASP A 600 0.35 -35.19 27.97
C ASP A 600 1.78 -34.80 28.34
N LYS A 601 2.39 -34.00 27.47
CA LYS A 601 3.74 -33.45 27.64
C LYS A 601 3.76 -31.99 27.20
N VAL A 602 4.42 -31.15 27.98
CA VAL A 602 4.67 -29.75 27.61
C VAL A 602 6.18 -29.57 27.47
N GLU A 603 6.63 -29.15 26.28
CA GLU A 603 8.00 -28.73 26.02
C GLU A 603 8.06 -27.21 25.96
N LEU A 604 8.88 -26.60 26.80
CA LEU A 604 9.02 -25.16 26.92
C LEU A 604 10.35 -24.68 26.33
N GLY A 605 10.27 -23.79 25.36
CA GLY A 605 11.42 -23.15 24.74
C GLY A 605 11.44 -21.65 24.92
N ALA A 606 12.55 -21.05 24.49
CA ALA A 606 12.69 -19.60 24.38
C ALA A 606 13.10 -19.22 22.95
N MET A 607 12.62 -18.07 22.49
CA MET A 607 13.17 -17.44 21.29
C MET A 607 14.43 -16.65 21.67
N LEU A 608 15.58 -17.04 21.13
CA LEU A 608 16.81 -16.28 21.25
C LEU A 608 16.79 -15.14 20.24
N GLU A 609 16.34 -13.98 20.70
CA GLU A 609 16.27 -12.76 19.91
C GLU A 609 16.86 -11.53 20.61
N VAL A 610 17.03 -11.56 21.94
CA VAL A 610 17.65 -10.46 22.68
C VAL A 610 19.12 -10.80 22.98
N PRO A 611 20.08 -9.92 22.62
CA PRO A 611 21.51 -10.23 22.76
C PRO A 611 21.99 -10.52 24.18
N SER A 612 21.32 -10.01 25.22
CA SER A 612 21.66 -10.25 26.63
C SER A 612 21.70 -11.74 26.97
N LEU A 613 20.82 -12.55 26.36
CA LEU A 613 20.77 -13.99 26.57
C LEU A 613 22.01 -14.73 26.07
N LEU A 614 22.82 -14.14 25.17
CA LEU A 614 24.10 -14.72 24.76
C LEU A 614 25.12 -14.82 25.90
N TRP A 615 24.92 -14.01 26.95
CA TRP A 615 25.72 -14.01 28.17
C TRP A 615 25.13 -14.85 29.31
N GLN A 616 23.86 -15.25 29.21
CA GLN A 616 23.19 -16.21 30.11
C GLN A 616 22.83 -17.52 29.39
N LEU A 617 23.57 -17.86 28.33
CA LEU A 617 23.20 -18.93 27.41
C LEU A 617 23.22 -20.31 28.10
N ASP A 618 24.25 -20.57 28.91
CA ASP A 618 24.42 -21.86 29.58
C ASP A 618 23.30 -22.04 30.64
N GLU A 619 22.93 -20.98 31.36
CA GLU A 619 21.82 -20.95 32.32
C GLU A 619 20.46 -21.12 31.65
N LEU A 620 20.25 -20.48 30.50
CA LEU A 620 19.03 -20.62 29.71
C LEU A 620 18.88 -22.06 29.18
N LEU A 621 19.93 -22.60 28.56
CA LEU A 621 19.95 -23.95 27.99
C LEU A 621 19.67 -25.01 29.05
N ALA A 622 20.10 -24.80 30.30
CA ALA A 622 19.79 -25.70 31.41
C ALA A 622 18.28 -25.75 31.75
N LYS A 623 17.52 -24.72 31.41
CA LYS A 623 16.10 -24.55 31.80
C LYS A 623 15.10 -24.78 30.67
N VAL A 624 15.51 -24.61 29.42
CA VAL A 624 14.64 -24.82 28.24
C VAL A 624 14.72 -26.26 27.74
N ASP A 625 13.64 -26.74 27.13
CA ASP A 625 13.62 -28.01 26.39
C ASP A 625 14.19 -27.85 24.97
N PHE A 626 14.01 -26.67 24.37
CA PHE A 626 14.56 -26.32 23.06
C PHE A 626 14.78 -24.80 22.94
N LEU A 627 15.57 -24.39 21.96
CA LEU A 627 15.83 -22.98 21.66
C LEU A 627 15.50 -22.70 20.19
N SER A 628 14.91 -21.55 19.88
CA SER A 628 14.75 -21.11 18.49
C SER A 628 15.34 -19.72 18.30
N VAL A 629 16.21 -19.54 17.31
CA VAL A 629 16.81 -18.25 17.01
C VAL A 629 15.82 -17.41 16.19
N GLY A 630 15.35 -16.32 16.79
CA GLY A 630 14.59 -15.26 16.12
C GLY A 630 15.55 -14.32 15.39
N SER A 631 16.11 -14.77 14.27
CA SER A 631 17.24 -14.08 13.63
C SER A 631 16.94 -12.64 13.21
N ASN A 632 15.69 -12.31 12.89
CA ASN A 632 15.31 -10.97 12.44
C ASN A 632 15.49 -9.95 13.57
N ASP A 633 14.93 -10.22 14.75
CA ASP A 633 15.02 -9.36 15.92
C ASP A 633 16.44 -9.44 16.54
N LEU A 634 17.07 -10.63 16.55
CA LEU A 634 18.46 -10.76 16.98
C LEU A 634 19.42 -9.89 16.15
N PHE A 635 19.25 -9.90 14.82
CA PHE A 635 20.07 -9.09 13.92
C PHE A 635 19.83 -7.60 14.15
N GLN A 636 18.57 -7.19 14.26
CA GLN A 636 18.19 -5.80 14.55
C GLN A 636 18.86 -5.29 15.83
N PHE A 637 18.82 -6.06 16.93
CA PHE A 637 19.38 -5.62 18.20
C PHE A 637 20.92 -5.72 18.25
N LEU A 638 21.52 -6.71 17.59
CA LEU A 638 22.99 -6.79 17.49
C LEU A 638 23.58 -5.67 16.64
N MET A 639 22.89 -5.28 15.57
CA MET A 639 23.34 -4.24 14.63
C MET A 639 22.80 -2.83 14.97
N ALA A 640 21.93 -2.72 15.97
CA ALA A 640 21.18 -1.50 16.29
C ALA A 640 20.51 -0.89 15.04
N SER A 641 19.91 -1.74 14.20
CA SER A 641 19.37 -1.36 12.90
C SER A 641 17.92 -1.81 12.76
N ASP A 642 16.99 -0.85 12.82
CA ASP A 642 15.56 -1.10 12.66
C ASP A 642 15.23 -1.63 11.26
N ARG A 643 14.60 -2.81 11.19
CA ARG A 643 14.17 -3.44 9.93
C ARG A 643 13.02 -2.69 9.23
N GLY A 644 12.27 -1.86 9.94
CA GLY A 644 11.23 -0.99 9.38
C GLY A 644 11.80 0.25 8.68
N SER A 645 13.07 0.58 8.93
CA SER A 645 13.70 1.77 8.37
C SER A 645 14.21 1.53 6.95
N THR A 646 13.56 2.17 5.97
CA THR A 646 13.99 2.13 4.55
C THR A 646 15.39 2.70 4.35
N ARG A 647 15.80 3.68 5.18
CA ARG A 647 17.15 4.26 5.15
C ARG A 647 18.26 3.31 5.59
N LEU A 648 17.92 2.26 6.35
CA LEU A 648 18.87 1.26 6.85
C LEU A 648 18.75 -0.08 6.11
N ALA A 649 17.77 -0.22 5.21
CA ALA A 649 17.60 -1.42 4.40
C ALA A 649 18.88 -1.73 3.61
N GLY A 650 19.36 -2.97 3.70
CA GLY A 650 20.58 -3.42 3.02
C GLY A 650 21.91 -2.88 3.57
N ARG A 651 21.90 -2.08 4.65
CA ARG A 651 23.13 -1.48 5.20
C ARG A 651 24.09 -2.52 5.80
N PHE A 652 23.55 -3.57 6.40
CA PHE A 652 24.33 -4.61 7.08
C PHE A 652 24.01 -5.98 6.48
N ASP A 653 25.03 -6.80 6.35
CA ASP A 653 24.91 -8.14 5.80
C ASP A 653 24.69 -9.18 6.92
N ALA A 654 23.69 -10.04 6.74
CA ALA A 654 23.39 -11.17 7.62
C ALA A 654 24.52 -12.21 7.69
N LEU A 655 25.41 -12.25 6.71
CA LEU A 655 26.61 -13.10 6.70
C LEU A 655 27.83 -12.46 7.36
N SER A 656 27.65 -11.30 8.02
CA SER A 656 28.76 -10.64 8.72
C SER A 656 29.28 -11.49 9.89
N PRO A 657 30.60 -11.45 10.19
CA PRO A 657 31.15 -12.18 11.34
C PRO A 657 30.52 -11.74 12.66
N ALA A 658 30.17 -10.47 12.79
CA ALA A 658 29.50 -9.92 13.97
C ALA A 658 28.15 -10.59 14.26
N PHE A 659 27.47 -11.13 13.24
CA PHE A 659 26.25 -11.91 13.42
C PHE A 659 26.51 -13.42 13.49
N LEU A 660 27.37 -13.96 12.61
CA LEU A 660 27.62 -15.40 12.55
C LEU A 660 28.39 -15.94 13.77
N ARG A 661 29.29 -15.18 14.38
CA ARG A 661 30.05 -15.61 15.58
C ARG A 661 29.13 -15.90 16.79
N PRO A 662 28.17 -15.01 17.15
CA PRO A 662 27.13 -15.33 18.13
C PRO A 662 26.35 -16.60 17.78
N LEU A 663 25.91 -16.76 16.52
CA LEU A 663 25.16 -17.94 16.09
C LEU A 663 25.98 -19.23 16.20
N ARG A 664 27.28 -19.19 15.89
CA ARG A 664 28.21 -20.30 16.08
C ARG A 664 28.32 -20.70 17.55
N LYS A 665 28.48 -19.72 18.45
CA LYS A 665 28.52 -19.95 19.90
C LYS A 665 27.27 -20.67 20.37
N VAL A 666 26.09 -20.22 19.92
CA VAL A 666 24.80 -20.84 20.26
C VAL A 666 24.72 -22.28 19.77
N ALA A 667 25.04 -22.54 18.50
CA ALA A 667 25.00 -23.89 17.94
C ALA A 667 25.93 -24.85 18.68
N HIS A 668 27.16 -24.43 18.97
CA HIS A 668 28.13 -25.24 19.71
C HIS A 668 27.66 -25.53 21.13
N ARG A 669 27.24 -24.51 21.89
CA ARG A 669 26.78 -24.69 23.27
C ARG A 669 25.53 -25.55 23.37
N ALA A 670 24.56 -25.35 22.47
CA ALA A 670 23.35 -26.16 22.42
C ALA A 670 23.69 -27.63 22.15
N ARG A 671 24.60 -27.91 21.20
CA ARG A 671 25.10 -29.25 20.92
C ARG A 671 25.80 -29.88 22.13
N ASP A 672 26.70 -29.15 22.78
CA ASP A 672 27.45 -29.64 23.95
C ASP A 672 26.52 -29.99 25.12
N MET A 673 25.38 -29.29 25.25
CA MET A 673 24.35 -29.55 26.27
C MET A 673 23.23 -30.49 25.79
N GLY A 674 23.30 -31.01 24.56
CA GLY A 674 22.28 -31.90 23.99
C GLY A 674 20.91 -31.24 23.80
N LYS A 675 20.86 -29.91 23.62
CA LYS A 675 19.63 -29.13 23.47
C LYS A 675 19.32 -28.87 22.00
N PRO A 676 18.09 -29.19 21.53
CA PRO A 676 17.67 -28.85 20.16
C PRO A 676 17.68 -27.34 19.93
N VAL A 677 18.26 -26.91 18.81
CA VAL A 677 18.24 -25.52 18.37
C VAL A 677 17.75 -25.39 16.93
N SER A 678 16.82 -24.46 16.70
CA SER A 678 16.31 -24.11 15.37
C SER A 678 16.54 -22.64 15.03
N VAL A 679 16.38 -22.28 13.76
CA VAL A 679 16.33 -20.88 13.30
C VAL A 679 15.01 -20.66 12.58
N CYS A 680 14.26 -19.61 12.94
CA CYS A 680 12.92 -19.35 12.38
C CYS A 680 12.76 -17.98 11.69
N GLY A 681 13.83 -17.17 11.60
CA GLY A 681 13.80 -15.92 10.85
C GLY A 681 14.13 -16.10 9.37
N GLU A 682 14.08 -15.01 8.60
CA GLU A 682 14.12 -15.05 7.12
C GLU A 682 15.44 -15.59 6.57
N ILE A 683 16.53 -15.46 7.33
CA ILE A 683 17.84 -16.00 7.01
C ILE A 683 17.79 -17.53 6.77
N ALA A 684 16.87 -18.25 7.40
CA ALA A 684 16.71 -19.70 7.23
C ALA A 684 16.11 -20.08 5.87
N GLY A 685 15.43 -19.15 5.19
CA GLY A 685 14.75 -19.36 3.91
C GLY A 685 15.55 -18.93 2.68
N ARG A 686 16.78 -18.43 2.86
CA ARG A 686 17.65 -17.97 1.76
C ARG A 686 18.79 -18.99 1.57
N PRO A 687 18.99 -19.57 0.37
CA PRO A 687 19.93 -20.69 0.17
C PRO A 687 21.34 -20.46 0.67
N LEU A 688 21.95 -19.30 0.34
CA LEU A 688 23.32 -19.00 0.73
C LEU A 688 23.46 -18.86 2.25
N GLU A 689 22.54 -18.16 2.89
CA GLU A 689 22.54 -17.96 4.33
C GLU A 689 22.19 -19.24 5.10
N ALA A 690 21.22 -20.02 4.62
CA ALA A 690 20.89 -21.34 5.17
C ALA A 690 22.11 -22.28 5.09
N MET A 691 22.84 -22.26 3.97
CA MET A 691 24.08 -23.02 3.81
C MET A 691 25.11 -22.65 4.89
N ALA A 692 25.27 -21.35 5.20
CA ALA A 692 26.11 -20.90 6.30
C ALA A 692 25.60 -21.39 7.67
N LEU A 693 24.30 -21.31 7.95
CA LEU A 693 23.72 -21.81 9.21
C LEU A 693 23.95 -23.31 9.41
N LEU A 694 23.79 -24.11 8.35
CA LEU A 694 24.11 -25.54 8.41
C LEU A 694 25.58 -25.75 8.76
N ALA A 695 26.48 -24.99 8.14
CA ALA A 695 27.93 -25.05 8.39
C ALA A 695 28.29 -24.63 9.83
N LEU A 696 27.53 -23.73 10.46
CA LEU A 696 27.67 -23.38 11.87
C LEU A 696 27.19 -24.49 12.84
N GLY A 697 26.40 -25.44 12.37
CA GLY A 697 25.91 -26.57 13.17
C GLY A 697 24.40 -26.63 13.40
N TYR A 698 23.61 -25.73 12.79
CA TYR A 698 22.15 -25.81 12.88
C TYR A 698 21.63 -27.00 12.04
N ARG A 699 20.65 -27.75 12.56
CA ARG A 699 20.05 -28.92 11.87
C ARG A 699 18.54 -28.82 11.73
N SER A 700 17.95 -27.69 12.16
CA SER A 700 16.52 -27.45 12.09
C SER A 700 16.27 -26.02 11.63
N LEU A 701 15.67 -25.86 10.46
CA LEU A 701 15.41 -24.56 9.84
C LEU A 701 13.89 -24.40 9.63
N SER A 702 13.33 -23.26 10.04
CA SER A 702 11.92 -22.93 9.88
C SER A 702 11.76 -21.68 9.03
N MET A 703 10.99 -21.77 7.95
CA MET A 703 10.96 -20.76 6.87
C MET A 703 9.60 -20.64 6.20
N ALA A 704 9.43 -19.70 5.27
CA ALA A 704 8.23 -19.64 4.45
C ALA A 704 8.06 -20.93 3.62
N PRO A 705 6.83 -21.43 3.36
CA PRO A 705 6.63 -22.65 2.59
C PRO A 705 7.27 -22.64 1.20
N SER A 706 7.31 -21.48 0.55
CA SER A 706 7.94 -21.27 -0.76
C SER A 706 9.46 -21.49 -0.75
N SER A 707 10.13 -21.31 0.39
CA SER A 707 11.58 -21.48 0.55
C SER A 707 12.01 -22.94 0.74
N ILE A 708 11.10 -23.84 1.14
CA ILE A 708 11.44 -25.25 1.43
C ILE A 708 12.10 -25.93 0.22
N GLY A 709 11.53 -25.72 -0.97
CA GLY A 709 12.03 -26.29 -2.22
C GLY A 709 13.47 -25.89 -2.57
N PRO A 710 13.77 -24.58 -2.70
CA PRO A 710 15.12 -24.07 -2.90
C PRO A 710 16.12 -24.55 -1.84
N ILE A 711 15.76 -24.49 -0.55
CA ILE A 711 16.65 -24.94 0.53
C ILE A 711 16.90 -26.44 0.45
N LYS A 712 15.89 -27.25 0.15
CA LYS A 712 16.05 -28.69 -0.03
C LYS A 712 16.96 -29.01 -1.21
N ALA A 713 16.80 -28.33 -2.35
CA ALA A 713 17.69 -28.50 -3.50
C ALA A 713 19.15 -28.16 -3.17
N MET A 714 19.37 -27.09 -2.39
CA MET A 714 20.69 -26.72 -1.89
C MET A 714 21.29 -27.81 -0.99
N ILE A 715 20.52 -28.32 -0.03
CA ILE A 715 20.95 -29.37 0.92
C ILE A 715 21.37 -30.64 0.19
N LEU A 716 20.58 -31.10 -0.77
CA LEU A 716 20.84 -32.36 -1.50
C LEU A 716 22.16 -32.32 -2.29
N GLU A 717 22.65 -31.13 -2.65
CA GLU A 717 23.91 -30.95 -3.36
C GLU A 717 25.10 -30.59 -2.46
N LEU A 718 24.85 -30.25 -1.18
CA LEU A 718 25.85 -29.77 -0.23
C LEU A 718 26.67 -30.91 0.36
N ARG A 719 28.00 -30.74 0.40
CA ARG A 719 28.90 -31.46 1.33
C ARG A 719 29.19 -30.55 2.52
N LEU A 720 28.67 -30.90 3.68
CA LEU A 720 28.61 -29.98 4.81
C LEU A 720 29.92 -29.87 5.59
N GLU A 721 30.60 -30.99 5.83
CA GLU A 721 31.80 -31.03 6.67
C GLU A 721 32.93 -30.13 6.14
N PRO A 722 33.33 -30.18 4.85
CA PRO A 722 34.41 -29.32 4.35
C PRO A 722 34.04 -27.83 4.38
N LEU A 723 32.76 -27.52 4.14
CA LEU A 723 32.27 -26.14 4.23
C LEU A 723 32.30 -25.65 5.68
N ALA A 724 31.89 -26.49 6.64
CA ALA A 724 31.92 -26.17 8.05
C ALA A 724 33.34 -25.86 8.52
N GLU A 725 34.33 -26.68 8.15
CA GLU A 725 35.74 -26.42 8.47
C GLU A 725 36.20 -25.07 7.91
N ARG A 726 35.93 -24.81 6.62
CA ARG A 726 36.33 -23.56 5.95
C ARG A 726 35.68 -22.33 6.58
N LEU A 727 34.36 -22.36 6.79
CA LEU A 727 33.62 -21.24 7.37
C LEU A 727 34.08 -20.95 8.80
N ASN A 728 34.27 -21.99 9.62
CA ASN A 728 34.72 -21.81 11.00
C ASN A 728 36.12 -21.20 11.07
N ALA A 729 37.05 -21.62 10.21
CA ALA A 729 38.38 -21.02 10.11
C ALA A 729 38.31 -19.53 9.73
N MET A 730 37.53 -19.18 8.71
CA MET A 730 37.35 -17.78 8.30
C MET A 730 36.73 -16.92 9.41
N LEU A 731 35.80 -17.47 10.19
CA LEU A 731 35.22 -16.73 11.32
C LEU A 731 36.21 -16.46 12.45
N ASP A 732 37.30 -17.21 12.54
CA ASP A 732 38.40 -16.97 13.49
C ASP A 732 39.45 -15.99 12.94
N GLU A 733 39.43 -15.72 11.63
CA GLU A 733 40.25 -14.72 10.95
C GLU A 733 39.59 -13.32 10.97
N ASP A 734 40.35 -12.29 10.54
CA ASP A 734 39.84 -10.93 10.35
C ASP A 734 39.26 -10.76 8.94
N VAL A 735 38.03 -11.26 8.75
CA VAL A 735 37.32 -11.23 7.47
C VAL A 735 36.13 -10.27 7.50
N SER A 736 35.90 -9.56 6.41
CA SER A 736 34.71 -8.73 6.22
C SER A 736 33.49 -9.56 5.80
N ALA A 737 32.30 -8.98 5.94
CA ALA A 737 31.06 -9.62 5.50
C ALA A 737 31.04 -9.86 3.98
N SER A 738 31.60 -8.93 3.19
CA SER A 738 31.69 -9.05 1.74
C SER A 738 32.57 -10.21 1.31
N GLU A 739 33.69 -10.43 2.01
CA GLU A 739 34.60 -11.56 1.75
C GLU A 739 33.92 -12.89 2.08
N LEU A 740 33.25 -13.00 3.23
CA LEU A 740 32.49 -14.22 3.59
C LEU A 740 31.40 -14.54 2.56
N ARG A 741 30.60 -13.55 2.15
CA ARG A 741 29.56 -13.76 1.13
C ARG A 741 30.17 -14.17 -0.21
N THR A 742 31.28 -13.54 -0.61
CA THR A 742 31.97 -13.84 -1.87
C THR A 742 32.52 -15.26 -1.86
N GLU A 743 33.16 -15.67 -0.77
CA GLU A 743 33.68 -17.02 -0.61
C GLU A 743 32.56 -18.07 -0.62
N LEU A 744 31.47 -17.85 0.13
CA LEU A 744 30.35 -18.78 0.15
C LEU A 744 29.71 -18.93 -1.25
N ARG A 745 29.61 -17.84 -2.01
CA ARG A 745 29.15 -17.89 -3.41
C ARG A 745 30.15 -18.62 -4.31
N ALA A 746 31.44 -18.38 -4.15
CA ALA A 746 32.48 -19.06 -4.91
C ALA A 746 32.46 -20.57 -4.64
N TRP A 747 32.35 -20.97 -3.36
CA TRP A 747 32.18 -22.35 -2.93
C TRP A 747 30.96 -23.00 -3.58
N ALA A 748 29.80 -22.35 -3.49
CA ALA A 748 28.57 -22.86 -4.08
C ALA A 748 28.69 -23.02 -5.61
N ASN A 749 29.35 -22.09 -6.30
CA ASN A 749 29.61 -22.18 -7.74
C ASN A 749 30.53 -23.34 -8.10
N ILE A 750 31.62 -23.54 -7.34
CA ILE A 750 32.60 -24.62 -7.57
C ILE A 750 31.94 -25.99 -7.36
N GLU A 751 31.20 -26.15 -6.27
CA GLU A 751 30.50 -27.39 -5.90
C GLU A 751 29.16 -27.57 -6.63
N ARG A 752 28.76 -26.61 -7.47
CA ARG A 752 27.49 -26.57 -8.23
C ARG A 752 26.25 -26.68 -7.34
N ILE A 753 26.31 -26.05 -6.17
CA ILE A 753 25.21 -25.96 -5.21
C ILE A 753 24.23 -24.88 -5.69
N PRO A 754 22.91 -25.17 -5.79
CA PRO A 754 21.93 -24.20 -6.24
C PRO A 754 21.62 -23.17 -5.14
N VAL A 755 22.28 -22.01 -5.18
CA VAL A 755 22.10 -20.88 -4.24
C VAL A 755 21.59 -19.60 -4.89
#